data_AF-A0A2V8RX60-F1
#
_entry.id   AF-A0A2V8RX60-F1
#
_cell.length_a   1.000
_cell.length_b   1.000
_cell.length_c   1.000
_cell.angle_alpha   90.00
_cell.angle_beta   90.00
_cell.angle_gamma   90.00
#
_symmetry.space_group_name_H-M   'P 1'
#
loop_
_entity.id
_entity.type
_entity.pdbx_description
1 polymer ?
#
loop_
_entity_poly.entity_id
_entity_poly.type
_entity_poly.pdbx_seq_one_letter_code
_entity_poly.pdbx_strand_id
1 'polypeptide(L)'
;MRPVQVAVLTAFYSATALERRRSRRRALQQSVNAMPQEITKHKTILDAIEKVDVLSELVEKHDGHFKFELDLEVTAYGRNYNGKKVGPYLRLLEYKDGEEIIHQNDWGGNTFYIVVDGQLDVHVADNEQLKRGERGPKIGMIPPGESFGEMAILAGIPRTATVVVPPNSKALVFEVTRPALRLLRKLKSFGHKLDVAYRRHGLGRTIDGDVAQAAPDVFVPEMREQLKDAARFMVYGKNHVLHREGDTVDRIVFIKNGWVRRMRGMAMSTDIADLALGADESIALDFLGAGNCLGLEGIQTARAWKYTATVLSRTEVLEISIPHLRANPKLRDAVMHSFPEFSTADDDVNLDRSLDKLTVAATEKEITTGLVDGTNLLVMDMDLCVRCGNCSLACHKMHGQSRLLRRGIHIERPKRIGGSATQHILSPSVCMHCQDPECLTGCPTGAIGRFSNGQIDIEPKTCIGCSDCATQCPYNAITMVPRRPPAPEPLTFKQRAFAWFDIKPHEPPPPVTEVDNLLAVKCNLCNNTPLNPPGAKTHAYSCQENCPTGALVRVNPREYFTEVQQKLGVVFQSQTQAIGRNIHKKDPLARLWHTFGALLTIALVAATVWGIFFRYGLDGRIGGTWVTIRWLTGFVGLGGIAVVMAYPARKQVYRQRTGALRYWLLAHVYLGVIAGILLLLHGGKNTGGLLTSLLMISFDLVIVSGLFGIACYLFVPRIMTSIEGEPLLFEDLRARRDELREELKEIGQRCNDDVRRIIKRKVRGRYLSLGYLLRQYLRREELSALEAEARIEIKPEVDRLNDPESKQLLREAVEASVTLRRVDSLIYLHQLLKLWLAPHVVATSLMLVLMFVHIVQVTFFAVHR
;
A
#
# COMPACT_ATOMS: atom_id res chain seq x y z
N MET A 1 16.26 43.58 -50.67
CA MET A 1 17.49 43.15 -49.95
C MET A 1 17.23 43.29 -48.45
N ARG A 2 17.33 42.32 -47.53
CA ARG A 2 17.45 40.86 -47.54
C ARG A 2 16.75 40.35 -46.24
N PRO A 3 15.57 39.69 -46.32
CA PRO A 3 15.03 38.88 -45.21
C PRO A 3 15.83 37.58 -44.96
N VAL A 4 16.82 37.28 -45.83
CA VAL A 4 17.67 36.08 -45.75
C VAL A 4 18.78 36.20 -44.71
N GLN A 5 19.25 37.42 -44.36
CA GLN A 5 20.34 37.58 -43.38
C GLN A 5 19.90 37.38 -41.92
N VAL A 6 18.65 37.72 -41.58
CA VAL A 6 18.13 37.56 -40.20
C VAL A 6 17.87 36.07 -39.89
N ALA A 7 17.40 35.29 -40.87
CA ALA A 7 17.16 33.86 -40.73
C ALA A 7 18.46 33.05 -40.53
N VAL A 8 19.55 33.45 -41.20
CA VAL A 8 20.86 32.79 -41.06
C VAL A 8 21.49 33.08 -39.70
N LEU A 9 21.36 34.31 -39.17
CA LEU A 9 21.84 34.67 -37.83
C LEU A 9 21.06 33.99 -36.69
N THR A 10 19.73 33.86 -36.81
CA THR A 10 18.91 33.13 -35.82
C THR A 10 19.14 31.62 -35.87
N ALA A 11 19.41 31.05 -37.05
CA ALA A 11 19.81 29.64 -37.19
C ALA A 11 21.19 29.38 -36.59
N PHE A 12 22.17 30.27 -36.77
CA PHE A 12 23.50 30.16 -36.17
C PHE A 12 23.50 30.29 -34.63
N TYR A 13 22.72 31.23 -34.08
CA TYR A 13 22.57 31.36 -32.61
C TYR A 13 21.80 30.18 -32.00
N SER A 14 20.80 29.64 -32.70
CA SER A 14 20.06 28.46 -32.23
C SER A 14 20.90 27.19 -32.30
N ALA A 15 21.72 27.03 -33.36
CA ALA A 15 22.62 25.88 -33.52
C ALA A 15 23.75 25.89 -32.47
N THR A 16 24.38 27.03 -32.22
CA THR A 16 25.42 27.18 -31.19
C THR A 16 24.87 27.05 -29.77
N ALA A 17 23.63 27.49 -29.50
CA ALA A 17 22.95 27.25 -28.23
C ALA A 17 22.55 25.78 -28.04
N LEU A 18 22.15 25.08 -29.11
CA LEU A 18 21.86 23.65 -29.09
C LEU A 18 23.12 22.81 -28.91
N GLU A 19 24.24 23.21 -29.54
CA GLU A 19 25.55 22.58 -29.37
C GLU A 19 26.14 22.83 -27.99
N ARG A 20 26.01 24.04 -27.42
CA ARG A 20 26.37 24.30 -26.01
C ARG A 20 25.48 23.53 -25.04
N ARG A 21 24.19 23.34 -25.34
CA ARG A 21 23.30 22.48 -24.55
C ARG A 21 23.63 21.00 -24.70
N ARG A 22 24.02 20.54 -25.89
CA ARG A 22 24.45 19.15 -26.16
C ARG A 22 25.84 18.87 -25.58
N SER A 23 26.76 19.82 -25.61
CA SER A 23 28.08 19.70 -24.98
C SER A 23 27.97 19.79 -23.47
N ARG A 24 27.12 20.66 -22.91
CA ARG A 24 26.77 20.62 -21.47
C ARG A 24 26.07 19.34 -21.09
N ARG A 25 25.13 18.81 -21.89
CA ARG A 25 24.53 17.50 -21.63
C ARG A 25 25.55 16.38 -21.70
N ARG A 26 26.47 16.39 -22.67
CA ARG A 26 27.57 15.42 -22.77
C ARG A 26 28.56 15.56 -21.62
N ALA A 27 28.85 16.77 -21.16
CA ALA A 27 29.72 17.03 -20.01
C ALA A 27 29.04 16.63 -18.69
N LEU A 28 27.75 16.91 -18.50
CA LEU A 28 26.93 16.41 -17.39
C LEU A 28 26.76 14.89 -17.44
N GLN A 29 26.69 14.30 -18.63
CA GLN A 29 26.55 12.86 -18.83
C GLN A 29 27.90 12.13 -18.83
N GLN A 30 29.02 12.85 -18.95
CA GLN A 30 30.38 12.37 -18.69
C GLN A 30 30.76 12.53 -17.21
N SER A 31 30.34 13.60 -16.53
CA SER A 31 30.59 13.78 -15.09
C SER A 31 29.78 12.83 -14.22
N VAL A 32 28.60 12.41 -14.69
CA VAL A 32 27.77 11.37 -14.04
C VAL A 32 28.31 9.93 -14.31
N ASN A 33 29.29 9.75 -15.20
CA ASN A 33 29.80 8.43 -15.63
C ASN A 33 31.31 8.22 -15.40
N ALA A 34 32.01 9.11 -14.70
CA ALA A 34 33.35 8.79 -14.21
C ALA A 34 33.19 7.80 -13.03
N MET A 35 33.33 6.50 -13.31
CA MET A 35 33.35 5.50 -12.25
C MET A 35 34.64 5.69 -11.43
N PRO A 36 34.55 5.78 -10.10
CA PRO A 36 35.74 5.87 -9.26
C PRO A 36 36.61 4.62 -9.42
N GLN A 37 37.90 4.78 -9.20
CA GLN A 37 38.84 3.67 -9.32
C GLN A 37 38.78 2.79 -8.06
N GLU A 38 38.35 1.53 -8.20
CA GLU A 38 38.35 0.56 -7.10
C GLU A 38 39.76 0.00 -6.85
N ILE A 39 40.21 0.06 -5.60
CA ILE A 39 41.47 -0.52 -5.14
C ILE A 39 41.20 -1.90 -4.57
N THR A 40 41.73 -2.94 -5.21
CA THR A 40 41.51 -4.36 -4.83
C THR A 40 42.70 -5.02 -4.12
N LYS A 41 43.82 -4.29 -3.96
CA LYS A 41 45.04 -4.82 -3.34
C LYS A 41 44.83 -4.99 -1.83
N HIS A 42 44.89 -6.23 -1.35
CA HIS A 42 44.54 -6.60 0.03
C HIS A 42 45.34 -5.82 1.08
N LYS A 43 46.66 -5.71 0.88
CA LYS A 43 47.53 -4.94 1.78
C LYS A 43 47.06 -3.48 1.93
N THR A 44 46.75 -2.83 0.81
CA THR A 44 46.30 -1.43 0.81
C THR A 44 44.94 -1.26 1.48
N ILE A 45 44.03 -2.25 1.35
CA ILE A 45 42.74 -2.25 2.04
C ILE A 45 42.95 -2.39 3.56
N LEU A 46 43.82 -3.29 4.01
CA LEU A 46 44.15 -3.46 5.42
C LEU A 46 44.80 -2.21 6.01
N ASP A 47 45.79 -1.63 5.32
CA ASP A 47 46.45 -0.40 5.73
C ASP A 47 45.42 0.76 5.86
N ALA A 48 44.44 0.82 4.95
CA ALA A 48 43.34 1.80 5.00
C ALA A 48 42.36 1.54 6.16
N ILE A 49 42.04 0.28 6.47
CA ILE A 49 41.20 -0.09 7.63
C ILE A 49 41.89 0.31 8.93
N GLU A 50 43.20 0.04 9.04
CA GLU A 50 44.00 0.39 10.22
C GLU A 50 44.11 1.92 10.42
N LYS A 51 44.21 2.69 9.33
CA LYS A 51 44.24 4.16 9.37
C LYS A 51 42.93 4.79 9.86
N VAL A 52 41.80 4.11 9.69
CA VAL A 52 40.48 4.61 10.07
C VAL A 52 40.12 4.13 11.47
N ASP A 53 40.14 5.04 12.45
CA ASP A 53 39.91 4.73 13.87
C ASP A 53 38.63 3.91 14.11
N VAL A 54 37.51 4.23 13.44
CA VAL A 54 36.24 3.49 13.56
C VAL A 54 36.29 2.05 13.03
N LEU A 55 37.25 1.70 12.17
CA LEU A 55 37.40 0.36 11.59
C LEU A 55 38.61 -0.40 12.13
N SER A 56 39.52 0.27 12.84
CA SER A 56 40.77 -0.30 13.36
C SER A 56 40.56 -1.55 14.23
N GLU A 57 39.47 -1.61 15.01
CA GLU A 57 39.09 -2.80 15.80
C GLU A 57 38.93 -4.07 14.94
N LEU A 58 38.57 -3.93 13.65
CA LEU A 58 38.37 -5.07 12.74
C LEU A 58 39.67 -5.84 12.44
N VAL A 59 40.82 -5.17 12.59
CA VAL A 59 42.17 -5.74 12.37
C VAL A 59 42.92 -5.97 13.68
N GLU A 60 42.25 -5.86 14.83
CA GLU A 60 42.81 -6.14 16.16
C GLU A 60 43.25 -7.63 16.24
N LYS A 61 44.45 -7.87 16.77
CA LYS A 61 45.03 -9.22 16.89
C LYS A 61 45.08 -9.69 18.34
N HIS A 62 44.77 -10.96 18.56
CA HIS A 62 44.96 -11.68 19.82
C HIS A 62 45.72 -12.97 19.51
N ASP A 63 46.85 -13.21 20.18
CA ASP A 63 47.73 -14.37 19.96
C ASP A 63 48.12 -14.62 18.50
N GLY A 64 48.35 -13.56 17.72
CA GLY A 64 48.74 -13.63 16.32
C GLY A 64 47.60 -13.82 15.31
N HIS A 65 46.37 -14.04 15.79
CA HIS A 65 45.15 -14.16 14.97
C HIS A 65 44.29 -12.91 15.05
N PHE A 66 43.52 -12.62 13.99
CA PHE A 66 42.55 -11.53 14.03
C PHE A 66 41.38 -11.90 14.94
N LYS A 67 41.07 -11.04 15.90
CA LYS A 67 39.94 -11.22 16.83
C LYS A 67 38.59 -11.31 16.10
N PHE A 68 38.46 -10.59 14.98
CA PHE A 68 37.27 -10.53 14.13
C PHE A 68 37.50 -11.16 12.75
N GLU A 69 38.27 -12.26 12.66
CA GLU A 69 38.70 -12.87 11.40
C GLU A 69 37.56 -13.11 10.40
N LEU A 70 36.45 -13.71 10.83
CA LEU A 70 35.29 -13.98 9.98
C LEU A 70 34.60 -12.70 9.50
N ASP A 71 34.48 -11.70 10.38
CA ASP A 71 33.83 -10.43 10.04
C ASP A 71 34.73 -9.64 9.07
N LEU A 72 36.05 -9.66 9.26
CA LEU A 72 37.04 -9.08 8.33
C LEU A 72 37.00 -9.77 6.97
N GLU A 73 36.96 -11.11 6.94
CA GLU A 73 36.91 -11.89 5.70
C GLU A 73 35.70 -11.48 4.84
N VAL A 74 34.50 -11.52 5.43
CA VAL A 74 33.27 -11.20 4.69
C VAL A 74 33.19 -9.72 4.33
N THR A 75 33.66 -8.82 5.19
CA THR A 75 33.53 -7.38 4.97
C THR A 75 34.55 -6.87 3.95
N ALA A 76 35.81 -7.29 4.00
CA ALA A 76 36.88 -6.76 3.15
C ALA A 76 37.17 -7.61 1.90
N TYR A 77 36.99 -8.93 1.95
CA TYR A 77 37.36 -9.84 0.85
C TYR A 77 36.14 -10.50 0.19
N GLY A 78 35.10 -10.73 0.99
CA GLY A 78 33.94 -11.50 0.61
C GLY A 78 34.22 -13.00 0.60
N ARG A 79 33.15 -13.78 0.71
CA ARG A 79 33.18 -15.24 0.79
C ARG A 79 32.17 -15.86 -0.17
N ASN A 80 32.45 -17.05 -0.67
CA ASN A 80 31.47 -17.81 -1.46
C ASN A 80 30.57 -18.63 -0.55
N TYR A 81 29.25 -18.46 -0.69
CA TYR A 81 28.22 -19.23 -0.02
C TYR A 81 27.33 -19.90 -1.06
N ASN A 82 27.34 -21.23 -1.12
CA ASN A 82 26.59 -22.03 -2.11
C ASN A 82 26.75 -21.54 -3.56
N GLY A 83 28.00 -21.24 -3.96
CA GLY A 83 28.33 -20.73 -5.30
C GLY A 83 27.96 -19.26 -5.57
N LYS A 84 27.51 -18.51 -4.56
CA LYS A 84 27.21 -17.08 -4.66
C LYS A 84 28.18 -16.28 -3.80
N LYS A 85 28.70 -15.18 -4.35
CA LYS A 85 29.61 -14.28 -3.64
C LYS A 85 28.83 -13.42 -2.62
N VAL A 86 29.29 -13.43 -1.38
CA VAL A 86 28.76 -12.68 -0.24
C VAL A 86 29.85 -11.69 0.17
N GLY A 87 29.60 -10.39 0.01
CA GLY A 87 30.64 -9.36 0.12
C GLY A 87 31.57 -9.28 -1.11
N PRO A 88 32.66 -8.49 -1.05
CA PRO A 88 33.03 -7.62 0.06
C PRO A 88 32.02 -6.51 0.28
N TYR A 89 31.78 -6.15 1.54
CA TYR A 89 30.85 -5.07 1.90
C TYR A 89 31.53 -3.71 2.02
N LEU A 90 32.86 -3.70 2.17
CA LEU A 90 33.74 -2.53 2.09
C LEU A 90 34.43 -2.55 0.73
N ARG A 91 34.30 -1.46 -0.03
CA ARG A 91 35.10 -1.24 -1.24
C ARG A 91 35.89 0.04 -1.10
N LEU A 92 37.19 -0.04 -1.33
CA LEU A 92 38.08 1.11 -1.28
C LEU A 92 38.09 1.80 -2.65
N LEU A 93 37.62 3.04 -2.70
CA LEU A 93 37.44 3.80 -3.93
C LEU A 93 38.32 5.06 -3.90
N GLU A 94 39.08 5.28 -4.98
CA GLU A 94 39.78 6.54 -5.24
C GLU A 94 38.92 7.42 -6.15
N TYR A 95 38.58 8.60 -5.66
CA TYR A 95 37.89 9.65 -6.40
C TYR A 95 38.86 10.76 -6.79
N LYS A 96 38.67 11.28 -8.00
CA LYS A 96 39.46 12.38 -8.57
C LYS A 96 38.75 13.72 -8.41
N ASP A 97 39.50 14.79 -8.66
CA ASP A 97 39.03 16.18 -8.73
C ASP A 97 37.66 16.30 -9.41
N GLY A 98 36.71 16.90 -8.69
CA GLY A 98 35.40 17.26 -9.20
C GLY A 98 34.38 16.12 -9.28
N GLU A 99 34.78 14.88 -8.96
CA GLU A 99 33.88 13.72 -8.92
C GLU A 99 32.91 13.81 -7.75
N GLU A 100 31.64 13.53 -8.02
CA GLU A 100 30.56 13.53 -7.03
C GLU A 100 30.40 12.10 -6.48
N ILE A 101 30.43 11.97 -5.15
CA ILE A 101 30.32 10.69 -4.45
C ILE A 101 28.86 10.37 -4.14
N ILE A 102 28.11 11.38 -3.69
CA ILE A 102 26.66 11.31 -3.50
C ILE A 102 26.00 12.57 -4.05
N HIS A 103 24.78 12.44 -4.56
CA HIS A 103 23.98 13.56 -5.04
C HIS A 103 22.77 13.79 -4.13
N GLN A 104 22.43 15.06 -3.89
CA GLN A 104 21.23 15.44 -3.15
C GLN A 104 19.95 14.88 -3.81
N ASN A 105 18.98 14.49 -2.98
CA ASN A 105 17.70 13.84 -3.33
C ASN A 105 17.79 12.42 -3.89
N ASP A 106 18.99 11.89 -4.12
CA ASP A 106 19.12 10.49 -4.50
C ASP A 106 18.76 9.59 -3.33
N TRP A 107 18.01 8.53 -3.64
CA TRP A 107 17.85 7.41 -2.74
C TRP A 107 19.14 6.59 -2.84
N GLY A 108 20.16 7.02 -2.10
CA GLY A 108 21.59 6.66 -2.26
C GLY A 108 21.98 5.21 -1.99
N GLY A 109 21.14 4.27 -2.42
CA GLY A 109 21.38 2.84 -2.34
C GLY A 109 21.53 2.35 -0.92
N ASN A 110 21.72 1.05 -0.78
CA ASN A 110 22.10 0.42 0.49
C ASN A 110 23.55 0.77 0.88
N THR A 111 24.00 2.03 0.76
CA THR A 111 25.43 2.41 0.92
C THR A 111 25.62 3.67 1.74
N PHE A 112 26.70 3.74 2.50
CA PHE A 112 27.22 4.93 3.17
C PHE A 112 28.73 4.91 3.06
N TYR A 113 29.39 6.02 3.40
CA TYR A 113 30.79 6.22 3.07
C TYR A 113 31.60 6.61 4.29
N ILE A 114 32.88 6.25 4.30
CA ILE A 114 33.86 6.66 5.32
C ILE A 114 35.09 7.21 4.61
N VAL A 115 35.50 8.43 4.97
CA VAL A 115 36.68 9.07 4.37
C VAL A 115 37.94 8.47 4.97
N VAL A 116 38.84 7.95 4.14
CA VAL A 116 40.15 7.39 4.55
C VAL A 116 41.23 8.46 4.42
N ASP A 117 41.21 9.19 3.31
CA ASP A 117 42.19 10.24 3.02
C ASP A 117 41.60 11.30 2.10
N GLY A 118 42.15 12.51 2.16
CA GLY A 118 41.61 13.68 1.46
C GLY A 118 40.42 14.35 2.17
N GLN A 119 40.03 15.52 1.69
CA GLN A 119 38.88 16.27 2.20
C GLN A 119 37.78 16.33 1.15
N LEU A 120 36.53 16.36 1.59
CA LEU A 120 35.36 16.42 0.70
C LEU A 120 34.55 17.70 0.96
N ASP A 121 34.01 18.27 -0.10
CA ASP A 121 33.14 19.45 -0.04
C ASP A 121 31.66 19.04 -0.05
N VAL A 122 30.87 19.68 0.82
CA VAL A 122 29.43 19.44 0.95
C VAL A 122 28.66 20.61 0.37
N HIS A 123 27.78 20.32 -0.59
CA HIS A 123 26.94 21.29 -1.28
C HIS A 123 25.46 20.98 -1.07
N VAL A 124 24.66 22.01 -0.80
CA VAL A 124 23.19 21.88 -0.68
C VAL A 124 22.54 22.88 -1.61
N ALA A 125 21.82 22.37 -2.60
CA ALA A 125 21.05 23.14 -3.56
C ALA A 125 19.61 23.36 -3.07
N ASP A 126 19.07 24.54 -3.38
CA ASP A 126 17.64 24.82 -3.22
C ASP A 126 16.80 24.11 -4.30
N ASN A 127 15.47 24.15 -4.15
CA ASN A 127 14.54 23.48 -5.07
C ASN A 127 14.63 23.99 -6.52
N GLU A 128 14.96 25.25 -6.75
CA GLU A 128 15.06 25.85 -8.09
C GLU A 128 16.41 25.53 -8.74
N GLN A 129 17.49 25.49 -7.96
CA GLN A 129 18.81 25.04 -8.38
C GLN A 129 18.79 23.55 -8.75
N LEU A 130 18.13 22.72 -7.94
CA LEU A 130 17.93 21.29 -8.22
C LEU A 130 17.20 21.06 -9.56
N LYS A 131 16.12 21.82 -9.83
CA LYS A 131 15.39 21.76 -11.12
C LYS A 131 16.27 22.13 -12.31
N ARG A 132 17.24 23.02 -12.11
CA ARG A 132 18.20 23.46 -13.13
C ARG A 132 19.43 22.54 -13.26
N GLY A 133 19.59 21.58 -12.34
CA GLY A 133 20.76 20.71 -12.27
C GLY A 133 22.04 21.46 -11.85
N GLU A 134 21.88 22.53 -11.07
CA GLU A 134 22.98 23.34 -10.56
C GLU A 134 23.43 22.82 -9.19
N ARG A 135 24.74 22.88 -8.92
CA ARG A 135 25.28 22.63 -7.56
C ARG A 135 24.95 23.83 -6.68
N GLY A 136 24.53 23.55 -5.45
CA GLY A 136 24.28 24.58 -4.44
C GLY A 136 25.58 25.17 -3.86
N PRO A 137 25.48 26.19 -3.00
CA PRO A 137 26.62 26.72 -2.26
C PRO A 137 27.30 25.63 -1.41
N LYS A 138 28.61 25.79 -1.21
CA LYS A 138 29.38 24.97 -0.26
C LYS A 138 28.95 25.34 1.16
N ILE A 139 28.49 24.36 1.92
CA ILE A 139 28.02 24.55 3.31
C ILE A 139 28.97 23.98 4.35
N GLY A 140 29.92 23.13 3.95
CA GLY A 140 30.83 22.48 4.87
C GLY A 140 31.86 21.60 4.19
N MET A 141 32.68 20.94 5.01
CA MET A 141 33.72 19.99 4.58
C MET A 141 33.68 18.75 5.46
N ILE A 142 34.02 17.58 4.89
CA ILE A 142 34.13 16.32 5.61
C ILE A 142 35.62 15.93 5.64
N PRO A 143 36.25 15.87 6.84
CA PRO A 143 37.65 15.46 6.99
C PRO A 143 37.83 13.93 6.95
N PRO A 144 39.08 13.44 6.82
CA PRO A 144 39.40 12.02 7.01
C PRO A 144 38.91 11.47 8.35
N GLY A 145 38.45 10.22 8.35
CA GLY A 145 37.95 9.51 9.53
C GLY A 145 36.46 9.69 9.82
N GLU A 146 35.79 10.66 9.19
CA GLU A 146 34.36 10.89 9.33
C GLU A 146 33.54 10.04 8.35
N SER A 147 32.33 9.68 8.76
CA SER A 147 31.36 8.95 7.92
C SER A 147 30.26 9.87 7.43
N PHE A 148 29.75 9.61 6.22
CA PHE A 148 28.62 10.34 5.67
C PHE A 148 27.65 9.45 4.90
N GLY A 149 26.39 9.88 4.85
CA GLY A 149 25.33 9.15 4.17
C GLY A 149 24.65 8.09 5.03
N GLU A 150 24.97 8.02 6.32
CA GLU A 150 24.33 7.16 7.31
C GLU A 150 22.83 7.45 7.46
N MET A 151 22.41 8.71 7.33
CA MET A 151 20.99 9.11 7.31
C MET A 151 20.15 8.32 6.32
N ALA A 152 20.67 8.09 5.10
CA ALA A 152 19.88 7.43 4.07
C ALA A 152 19.59 5.96 4.39
N ILE A 153 20.53 5.28 5.07
CA ILE A 153 20.37 3.89 5.46
C ILE A 153 19.57 3.76 6.77
N LEU A 154 19.89 4.60 7.76
CA LEU A 154 19.37 4.48 9.12
C LEU A 154 18.00 5.15 9.30
N ALA A 155 17.78 6.33 8.72
CA ALA A 155 16.51 7.05 8.79
C ALA A 155 15.61 6.78 7.56
N GLY A 156 16.13 6.12 6.52
CA GLY A 156 15.38 5.78 5.32
C GLY A 156 14.93 7.00 4.51
N ILE A 157 15.76 8.04 4.47
CA ILE A 157 15.50 9.30 3.74
C ILE A 157 16.43 9.43 2.51
N PRO A 158 16.07 10.23 1.48
CA PRO A 158 17.01 10.52 0.40
C PRO A 158 18.22 11.32 0.91
N ARG A 159 19.31 11.32 0.13
CA ARG A 159 20.51 12.12 0.38
C ARG A 159 20.13 13.59 0.54
N THR A 160 20.67 14.23 1.58
CA THR A 160 20.34 15.61 1.93
C THR A 160 21.27 16.63 1.30
N ALA A 161 22.42 16.19 0.81
CA ALA A 161 23.45 17.03 0.22
C ALA A 161 24.20 16.27 -0.88
N THR A 162 24.84 17.04 -1.76
CA THR A 162 25.82 16.53 -2.71
C THR A 162 27.20 16.61 -2.08
N VAL A 163 28.00 15.54 -2.19
CA VAL A 163 29.37 15.50 -1.67
C VAL A 163 30.31 15.28 -2.86
N VAL A 164 31.33 16.14 -2.95
CA VAL A 164 32.23 16.21 -4.10
C VAL A 164 33.68 16.29 -3.64
N VAL A 165 34.59 15.76 -4.46
CA VAL A 165 36.03 15.98 -4.27
C VAL A 165 36.39 17.41 -4.69
N PRO A 166 37.04 18.22 -3.84
CA PRO A 166 37.46 19.57 -4.17
C PRO A 166 38.38 19.62 -5.40
N PRO A 167 38.39 20.74 -6.15
CA PRO A 167 39.27 20.90 -7.30
C PRO A 167 40.74 20.68 -6.95
N ASN A 168 41.49 20.05 -7.87
CA ASN A 168 42.91 19.71 -7.69
C ASN A 168 43.22 18.80 -6.48
N SER A 169 42.25 18.03 -5.99
CA SER A 169 42.46 17.08 -4.91
C SER A 169 42.06 15.66 -5.31
N LYS A 170 42.41 14.69 -4.47
CA LYS A 170 41.96 13.31 -4.56
C LYS A 170 41.42 12.90 -3.20
N ALA A 171 40.47 11.98 -3.19
CA ALA A 171 39.93 11.43 -1.97
C ALA A 171 39.93 9.90 -2.04
N LEU A 172 40.30 9.27 -0.93
CA LEU A 172 40.22 7.83 -0.74
C LEU A 172 39.06 7.56 0.22
N VAL A 173 38.08 6.77 -0.22
CA VAL A 173 36.81 6.60 0.48
C VAL A 173 36.41 5.14 0.51
N PHE A 174 35.97 4.64 1.66
CA PHE A 174 35.30 3.35 1.74
C PHE A 174 33.82 3.50 1.39
N GLU A 175 33.35 2.81 0.35
CA GLU A 175 31.93 2.50 0.16
C GLU A 175 31.57 1.33 1.06
N VAL A 176 30.59 1.54 1.94
CA VAL A 176 30.13 0.55 2.91
C VAL A 176 28.69 0.19 2.62
N THR A 177 28.44 -1.08 2.28
CA THR A 177 27.09 -1.57 2.02
C THR A 177 26.33 -1.90 3.32
N ARG A 178 24.98 -1.81 3.29
CA ARG A 178 24.10 -2.01 4.45
C ARG A 178 24.37 -3.31 5.24
N PRO A 179 24.66 -4.47 4.63
CA PRO A 179 24.98 -5.68 5.39
C PRO A 179 26.19 -5.54 6.31
N ALA A 180 27.16 -4.66 5.98
CA ALA A 180 28.30 -4.38 6.83
C ALA A 180 27.87 -3.80 8.18
N LEU A 181 26.78 -3.03 8.25
CA LEU A 181 26.34 -2.39 9.51
C LEU A 181 26.11 -3.43 10.61
N ARG A 182 25.59 -4.61 10.28
CA ARG A 182 25.39 -5.68 11.28
C ARG A 182 26.71 -6.20 11.83
N LEU A 183 27.76 -6.23 11.01
CA LEU A 183 29.09 -6.70 11.40
C LEU A 183 29.85 -5.60 12.15
N LEU A 184 29.89 -4.39 11.58
CA LEU A 184 30.62 -3.25 12.11
C LEU A 184 30.01 -2.70 13.41
N ARG A 185 28.67 -2.76 13.62
CA ARG A 185 28.05 -2.33 14.89
C ARG A 185 28.45 -3.18 16.10
N LYS A 186 29.06 -4.36 15.90
CA LYS A 186 29.63 -5.16 17.00
C LYS A 186 30.90 -4.50 17.57
N LEU A 187 31.60 -3.70 16.76
CA LEU A 187 32.78 -2.95 17.16
C LEU A 187 32.34 -1.77 18.03
N LYS A 188 32.96 -1.61 19.20
CA LYS A 188 32.50 -0.66 20.22
C LYS A 188 32.65 0.79 19.74
N SER A 189 33.82 1.12 19.18
CA SER A 189 34.14 2.45 18.63
C SER A 189 33.22 2.81 17.47
N PHE A 190 33.04 1.86 16.52
CA PHE A 190 32.19 2.08 15.35
C PHE A 190 30.74 2.36 15.76
N GLY A 191 30.14 1.51 16.59
CA GLY A 191 28.74 1.64 17.02
C GLY A 191 28.48 2.97 17.72
N HIS A 192 29.35 3.34 18.67
CA HIS A 192 29.24 4.61 19.39
C HIS A 192 29.36 5.82 18.46
N LYS A 193 30.38 5.86 17.59
CA LYS A 193 30.60 6.99 16.67
C LYS A 193 29.48 7.12 15.63
N LEU A 194 28.97 6.01 15.12
CA LEU A 194 27.82 6.02 14.20
C LEU A 194 26.57 6.60 14.88
N ASP A 195 26.28 6.20 16.11
CA ASP A 195 25.12 6.70 16.85
C ASP A 195 25.27 8.21 17.20
N VAL A 196 26.49 8.66 17.54
CA VAL A 196 26.79 10.09 17.76
C VAL A 196 26.62 10.90 16.46
N ALA A 197 27.16 10.42 15.35
CA ALA A 197 27.01 11.06 14.04
C ALA A 197 25.53 11.14 13.63
N TYR A 198 24.78 10.05 13.82
CA TYR A 198 23.35 9.98 13.55
C TYR A 198 22.57 11.06 14.32
N ARG A 199 22.82 11.18 15.64
CA ARG A 199 22.14 12.17 16.48
C ARG A 199 22.54 13.60 16.14
N ARG A 200 23.83 13.85 15.85
CA ARG A 200 24.33 15.17 15.43
C ARG A 200 23.66 15.62 14.14
N HIS A 201 23.65 14.77 13.11
CA HIS A 201 23.03 15.09 11.83
C HIS A 201 21.50 15.17 11.94
N GLY A 202 20.87 14.33 12.77
CA GLY A 202 19.44 14.39 13.08
C GLY A 202 19.04 15.72 13.75
N LEU A 203 19.83 16.18 14.72
CA LEU A 203 19.66 17.48 15.39
C LEU A 203 19.73 18.63 14.39
N GLY A 204 20.83 18.71 13.64
CA GLY A 204 21.05 19.75 12.63
C GLY A 204 19.93 19.75 11.58
N ARG A 205 19.56 18.58 11.04
CA ARG A 205 18.46 18.46 10.07
C ARG A 205 17.12 18.91 10.63
N THR A 206 16.81 18.58 11.88
CA THR A 206 15.53 18.95 12.49
C THR A 206 15.44 20.45 12.69
N ILE A 207 16.50 21.08 13.20
CA ILE A 207 16.52 22.52 13.48
C ILE A 207 16.71 23.34 12.18
N ASP A 208 17.71 23.03 11.37
CA ASP A 208 18.05 23.78 10.14
C ASP A 208 17.12 23.46 8.97
N GLY A 209 16.42 22.33 9.02
CA GLY A 209 15.46 21.91 8.03
C GLY A 209 14.03 22.20 8.48
N ASP A 210 13.51 21.39 9.40
CA ASP A 210 12.08 21.39 9.71
C ASP A 210 11.64 22.64 10.48
N VAL A 211 12.34 22.99 11.58
CA VAL A 211 12.00 24.15 12.41
C VAL A 211 12.24 25.44 11.64
N ALA A 212 13.37 25.56 10.92
CA ALA A 212 13.68 26.71 10.09
C ALA A 212 12.68 26.89 8.94
N GLN A 213 12.24 25.80 8.28
CA GLN A 213 11.24 25.89 7.23
C GLN A 213 9.87 26.30 7.77
N ALA A 214 9.55 25.90 9.00
CA ALA A 214 8.26 26.17 9.61
C ALA A 214 8.12 27.63 10.10
N ALA A 215 9.19 28.23 10.64
CA ALA A 215 9.23 29.65 11.01
C ALA A 215 10.55 30.31 10.55
N PRO A 216 10.69 30.62 9.25
CA PRO A 216 11.93 31.09 8.66
C PRO A 216 12.36 32.47 9.18
N ASP A 217 11.41 33.34 9.48
CA ASP A 217 11.68 34.71 9.95
C ASP A 217 12.07 34.76 11.44
N VAL A 218 11.74 33.71 12.21
CA VAL A 218 12.01 33.63 13.65
C VAL A 218 13.34 32.91 13.92
N PHE A 219 13.55 31.75 13.30
CA PHE A 219 14.75 30.93 13.52
C PHE A 219 15.87 31.28 12.53
N VAL A 220 16.35 32.52 12.62
CA VAL A 220 17.57 32.99 11.94
C VAL A 220 18.80 32.17 12.39
N PRO A 221 19.92 32.14 11.61
CA PRO A 221 21.09 31.29 11.93
C PRO A 221 21.56 31.36 13.38
N GLU A 222 21.61 32.56 13.97
CA GLU A 222 22.02 32.76 15.37
C GLU A 222 21.07 32.09 16.37
N MET A 223 19.75 32.20 16.15
CA MET A 223 18.73 31.56 16.99
C MET A 223 18.78 30.04 16.87
N ARG A 224 19.13 29.52 15.68
CA ARG A 224 19.27 28.08 15.45
C ARG A 224 20.44 27.48 16.21
N GLU A 225 21.57 28.17 16.29
CA GLU A 225 22.69 27.71 17.13
C GLU A 225 22.31 27.72 18.62
N GLN A 226 21.65 28.78 19.10
CA GLN A 226 21.15 28.81 20.49
C GLN A 226 20.15 27.67 20.78
N LEU A 227 19.30 27.33 19.81
CA LEU A 227 18.38 26.20 19.94
C LEU A 227 19.12 24.86 19.94
N LYS A 228 20.17 24.69 19.12
CA LYS A 228 21.01 23.48 19.12
C LYS A 228 21.68 23.25 20.48
N ASP A 229 22.14 24.32 21.13
CA ASP A 229 22.74 24.23 22.46
C ASP A 229 21.72 23.82 23.55
N ALA A 230 20.47 24.25 23.40
CA ALA A 230 19.38 23.94 24.33
C ALA A 230 18.68 22.60 24.07
N ALA A 231 18.98 21.92 22.95
CA ALA A 231 18.22 20.78 22.46
C ALA A 231 19.05 19.51 22.24
N ARG A 232 18.39 18.35 22.30
CA ARG A 232 18.99 17.04 22.04
C ARG A 232 18.11 16.22 21.11
N PHE A 233 18.74 15.52 20.18
CA PHE A 233 18.04 14.58 19.31
C PHE A 233 18.08 13.18 19.91
N MET A 234 16.89 12.63 20.20
CA MET A 234 16.70 11.35 20.86
C MET A 234 15.90 10.39 19.98
N VAL A 235 16.21 9.10 20.11
CA VAL A 235 15.50 8.02 19.40
C VAL A 235 15.01 7.03 20.44
N TYR A 236 13.70 6.82 20.47
CA TYR A 236 13.03 5.94 21.40
C TYR A 236 12.47 4.71 20.70
N GLY A 237 12.59 3.56 21.36
CA GLY A 237 11.99 2.31 20.92
C GLY A 237 10.49 2.25 21.23
N LYS A 238 9.80 1.31 20.59
CA LYS A 238 8.39 1.00 20.85
C LYS A 238 8.15 0.73 22.35
N ASN A 239 7.02 1.22 22.86
CA ASN A 239 6.56 1.12 24.26
C ASN A 239 7.37 1.95 25.29
N HIS A 240 8.32 2.80 24.84
CA HIS A 240 9.01 3.70 25.76
C HIS A 240 8.06 4.76 26.32
N VAL A 241 8.07 4.96 27.64
CA VAL A 241 7.28 6.01 28.30
C VAL A 241 8.11 7.28 28.37
N LEU A 242 7.70 8.33 27.67
CA LEU A 242 8.42 9.61 27.63
C LEU A 242 8.33 10.35 28.98
N HIS A 243 7.16 10.27 29.63
CA HIS A 243 6.86 10.87 30.93
C HIS A 243 5.55 10.30 31.48
N ARG A 244 5.36 10.37 32.80
CA ARG A 244 4.15 9.91 33.49
C ARG A 244 3.30 11.09 33.96
N GLU A 245 2.01 10.84 34.10
CA GLU A 245 1.09 11.78 34.73
C GLU A 245 1.58 12.11 36.16
N GLY A 246 1.67 13.40 36.49
CA GLY A 246 2.16 13.90 37.77
C GLY A 246 3.66 14.26 37.81
N ASP A 247 4.47 13.78 36.86
CA ASP A 247 5.88 14.16 36.78
C ASP A 247 6.04 15.66 36.44
N THR A 248 7.13 16.30 36.84
CA THR A 248 7.38 17.71 36.51
C THR A 248 7.75 17.90 35.03
N VAL A 249 7.24 18.95 34.40
CA VAL A 249 7.57 19.31 33.03
C VAL A 249 8.94 20.02 33.01
N ASP A 250 9.99 19.32 32.58
CA ASP A 250 11.38 19.79 32.55
C ASP A 250 11.93 20.03 31.13
N ARG A 251 11.23 19.54 30.11
CA ARG A 251 11.59 19.64 28.70
C ARG A 251 10.37 19.73 27.79
N ILE A 252 10.55 20.35 26.63
CA ILE A 252 9.61 20.30 25.51
C ILE A 252 10.02 19.12 24.63
N VAL A 253 9.05 18.33 24.18
CA VAL A 253 9.29 17.23 23.24
C VAL A 253 8.65 17.56 21.91
N PHE A 254 9.45 17.80 20.87
CA PHE A 254 8.98 17.92 19.49
C PHE A 254 9.12 16.58 18.77
N ILE A 255 8.01 16.04 18.29
CA ILE A 255 7.97 14.73 17.63
C ILE A 255 8.41 14.92 16.18
N LYS A 256 9.63 14.46 15.84
CA LYS A 256 10.15 14.54 14.47
C LYS A 256 9.57 13.43 13.58
N ASN A 257 9.49 12.21 14.09
CA ASN A 257 8.91 11.06 13.40
C ASN A 257 8.41 10.03 14.42
N GLY A 258 7.43 9.21 14.03
CA GLY A 258 6.81 8.21 14.90
C GLY A 258 5.53 8.71 15.57
N TRP A 259 5.03 7.90 16.50
CA TRP A 259 3.72 8.08 17.13
C TRP A 259 3.80 8.00 18.65
N VAL A 260 3.05 8.87 19.31
CA VAL A 260 2.92 8.95 20.77
C VAL A 260 1.45 8.84 21.14
N ARG A 261 1.15 8.01 22.13
CA ARG A 261 -0.16 7.86 22.76
C ARG A 261 -0.18 8.62 24.08
N ARG A 262 -1.17 9.50 24.30
CA ARG A 262 -1.39 10.15 25.61
C ARG A 262 -2.59 9.53 26.31
N MET A 263 -2.45 9.26 27.60
CA MET A 263 -3.53 8.68 28.42
C MET A 263 -3.60 9.36 29.78
N ARG A 264 -4.81 9.56 30.30
CA ARG A 264 -5.07 10.11 31.64
C ARG A 264 -5.96 9.18 32.46
N GLY A 265 -5.63 8.99 33.75
CA GLY A 265 -6.50 8.29 34.70
C GLY A 265 -6.33 6.77 34.85
N MET A 266 -5.23 6.17 34.39
CA MET A 266 -4.93 4.72 34.56
C MET A 266 -3.55 4.44 35.17
N ALA A 267 -3.49 3.42 36.03
CA ALA A 267 -2.25 2.71 36.38
C ALA A 267 -1.95 1.63 35.32
N MET A 268 -0.66 1.41 35.06
CA MET A 268 -0.12 0.66 33.92
C MET A 268 -0.45 -0.86 33.99
N SER A 269 -1.57 -1.32 33.42
CA SER A 269 -1.79 -2.74 33.09
C SER A 269 -1.91 -2.95 31.58
N THR A 270 -1.21 -3.97 31.11
CA THR A 270 -1.15 -4.44 29.72
C THR A 270 -2.38 -5.27 29.42
N ASP A 271 -3.42 -4.65 28.84
CA ASP A 271 -4.19 -5.17 27.71
C ASP A 271 -5.33 -4.18 27.38
N ILE A 272 -5.01 -3.23 26.49
CA ILE A 272 -5.89 -2.13 26.07
C ILE A 272 -6.92 -2.62 25.03
N ALA A 273 -6.69 -3.80 24.41
CA ALA A 273 -7.64 -4.41 23.48
C ALA A 273 -8.99 -4.74 24.15
N ASP A 274 -8.99 -5.11 25.43
CA ASP A 274 -10.20 -5.35 26.21
C ASP A 274 -10.95 -4.07 26.58
N LEU A 275 -10.27 -2.91 26.52
CA LEU A 275 -10.84 -1.60 26.84
C LEU A 275 -11.86 -1.15 25.77
N ALA A 276 -11.65 -1.50 24.50
CA ALA A 276 -12.57 -1.15 23.42
C ALA A 276 -13.95 -1.81 23.54
N LEU A 277 -14.04 -2.93 24.27
CA LEU A 277 -15.28 -3.70 24.48
C LEU A 277 -15.92 -3.47 25.86
N GLY A 278 -15.30 -2.67 26.75
CA GLY A 278 -15.80 -2.54 28.14
C GLY A 278 -15.34 -1.35 28.99
N ALA A 279 -14.68 -0.32 28.45
CA ALA A 279 -14.16 0.78 29.27
C ALA A 279 -15.25 1.67 29.91
N ASP A 280 -15.05 1.92 31.21
CA ASP A 280 -15.64 2.99 32.02
C ASP A 280 -15.41 4.38 31.37
N GLU A 281 -16.38 5.29 31.48
CA GLU A 281 -16.38 6.63 30.83
C GLU A 281 -15.30 7.59 31.38
N SER A 282 -14.42 7.10 32.26
CA SER A 282 -13.45 7.88 33.03
C SER A 282 -12.06 8.01 32.38
N ILE A 283 -11.76 7.22 31.34
CA ILE A 283 -10.42 7.16 30.71
C ILE A 283 -10.37 8.04 29.45
N ALA A 284 -9.41 8.97 29.40
CA ALA A 284 -9.21 9.85 28.26
C ALA A 284 -7.91 9.50 27.50
N LEU A 285 -8.01 9.32 26.18
CA LEU A 285 -6.96 8.74 25.31
C LEU A 285 -6.87 9.50 23.97
N ASP A 286 -5.66 9.85 23.53
CA ASP A 286 -5.43 10.32 22.16
C ASP A 286 -4.06 9.90 21.59
N PHE A 287 -3.85 10.25 20.32
CA PHE A 287 -2.64 9.95 19.55
C PHE A 287 -2.08 11.22 18.92
N LEU A 288 -0.75 11.33 18.89
CA LEU A 288 -0.01 12.42 18.27
C LEU A 288 1.11 11.86 17.39
N GLY A 289 1.22 12.36 16.18
CA GLY A 289 2.28 12.02 15.24
C GLY A 289 3.30 13.15 15.06
N ALA A 290 4.10 13.03 14.00
CA ALA A 290 5.13 14.01 13.64
C ALA A 290 4.61 15.45 13.53
N GLY A 291 5.41 16.40 13.99
CA GLY A 291 5.13 17.84 13.99
C GLY A 291 4.48 18.39 15.26
N ASN A 292 3.96 17.53 16.14
CA ASN A 292 3.39 17.97 17.41
C ASN A 292 4.47 18.20 18.48
N CYS A 293 4.16 19.10 19.39
CA CYS A 293 4.96 19.43 20.56
C CYS A 293 4.21 19.01 21.83
N LEU A 294 4.97 18.58 22.84
CA LEU A 294 4.47 18.31 24.19
C LEU A 294 5.22 19.18 25.20
N GLY A 295 4.53 19.67 26.23
CA GLY A 295 5.14 20.35 27.38
C GLY A 295 5.35 21.85 27.18
N LEU A 296 4.67 22.45 26.19
CA LEU A 296 4.76 23.89 25.91
C LEU A 296 4.24 24.74 27.10
N GLU A 297 3.29 24.22 27.87
CA GLU A 297 2.73 24.83 29.07
C GLU A 297 3.75 24.98 30.22
N GLY A 298 4.78 24.13 30.22
CA GLY A 298 5.85 24.16 31.21
C GLY A 298 6.82 25.33 31.04
N ILE A 299 6.76 26.06 29.91
CA ILE A 299 7.73 27.11 29.61
C ILE A 299 7.62 28.27 30.62
N GLN A 300 6.39 28.75 30.86
CA GLN A 300 6.13 29.91 31.72
C GLN A 300 6.12 29.57 33.21
N THR A 301 5.50 28.44 33.58
CA THR A 301 5.33 28.03 34.98
C THR A 301 5.69 26.56 35.14
N ALA A 302 6.27 26.20 36.28
CA ALA A 302 6.49 24.78 36.59
C ALA A 302 5.13 24.10 36.74
N ARG A 303 4.83 23.19 35.83
CA ARG A 303 3.61 22.38 35.82
C ARG A 303 3.98 20.90 35.93
N ALA A 304 3.03 20.09 36.35
CA ALA A 304 3.12 18.65 36.26
C ALA A 304 2.44 18.19 34.97
N TRP A 305 2.96 17.13 34.36
CA TRP A 305 2.35 16.47 33.20
C TRP A 305 0.94 15.98 33.57
N LYS A 306 -0.04 16.31 32.73
CA LYS A 306 -1.46 15.95 32.96
C LYS A 306 -1.83 14.56 32.45
N TYR A 307 -0.89 13.87 31.81
CA TYR A 307 -1.10 12.58 31.14
C TYR A 307 0.22 11.80 31.09
N THR A 308 0.12 10.49 30.86
CA THR A 308 1.25 9.63 30.54
C THR A 308 1.39 9.55 29.02
N ALA A 309 2.59 9.79 28.49
CA ALA A 309 2.87 9.67 27.06
C ALA A 309 3.74 8.45 26.76
N THR A 310 3.27 7.57 25.88
CA THR A 310 3.97 6.34 25.50
C THR A 310 4.18 6.28 23.98
N VAL A 311 5.39 5.93 23.58
CA VAL A 311 5.79 5.76 22.19
C VAL A 311 5.22 4.45 21.60
N LEU A 312 4.62 4.50 20.41
CA LEU A 312 3.97 3.33 19.77
C LEU A 312 4.83 2.64 18.69
N SER A 313 5.84 3.31 18.17
CA SER A 313 6.78 2.80 17.15
C SER A 313 8.18 3.37 17.38
N ARG A 314 9.16 3.12 16.50
CA ARG A 314 10.46 3.81 16.61
C ARG A 314 10.23 5.31 16.39
N THR A 315 10.42 6.11 17.44
CA THR A 315 10.09 7.54 17.43
C THR A 315 11.35 8.38 17.60
N GLU A 316 11.50 9.37 16.72
CA GLU A 316 12.57 10.35 16.75
C GLU A 316 12.01 11.66 17.29
N VAL A 317 12.68 12.23 18.29
CA VAL A 317 12.22 13.46 18.94
C VAL A 317 13.37 14.44 19.13
N LEU A 318 13.01 15.72 19.16
CA LEU A 318 13.86 16.81 19.61
C LEU A 318 13.40 17.20 21.03
N GLU A 319 14.26 17.00 22.01
CA GLU A 319 14.03 17.39 23.39
C GLU A 319 14.70 18.74 23.67
N ILE A 320 13.94 19.75 24.07
CA ILE A 320 14.44 21.10 24.35
C ILE A 320 14.33 21.35 25.85
N SER A 321 15.44 21.70 26.49
CA SER A 321 15.51 21.89 27.94
C SER A 321 14.81 23.18 28.38
N ILE A 322 13.78 23.07 29.22
CA ILE A 322 13.07 24.25 29.75
C ILE A 322 13.97 25.12 30.63
N PRO A 323 14.84 24.58 31.51
CA PRO A 323 15.81 25.39 32.24
C PRO A 323 16.69 26.25 31.33
N HIS A 324 17.17 25.70 30.20
CA HIS A 324 17.98 26.46 29.24
C HIS A 324 17.15 27.53 28.51
N LEU A 325 15.91 27.22 28.14
CA LEU A 325 15.00 28.23 27.59
C LEU A 325 14.74 29.37 28.57
N ARG A 326 14.49 29.07 29.85
CA ARG A 326 14.27 30.10 30.88
C ARG A 326 15.49 30.99 31.10
N ALA A 327 16.70 30.47 30.88
CA ALA A 327 17.93 31.25 30.92
C ALA A 327 18.10 32.19 29.69
N ASN A 328 17.40 31.94 28.58
CA ASN A 328 17.45 32.76 27.37
C ASN A 328 16.04 33.25 26.96
N PRO A 329 15.61 34.43 27.45
CA PRO A 329 14.26 34.96 27.19
C PRO A 329 13.90 35.09 25.71
N LYS A 330 14.87 35.46 24.85
CA LYS A 330 14.63 35.59 23.40
C LYS A 330 14.30 34.25 22.76
N LEU A 331 15.09 33.22 23.07
CA LEU A 331 14.85 31.87 22.56
C LEU A 331 13.56 31.27 23.13
N ARG A 332 13.30 31.49 24.43
CA ARG A 332 12.04 31.14 25.07
C ARG A 332 10.85 31.73 24.33
N ASP A 333 10.87 33.03 24.07
CA ASP A 333 9.77 33.73 23.41
C ASP A 333 9.60 33.25 21.97
N ALA A 334 10.70 33.01 21.23
CA ALA A 334 10.65 32.42 19.89
C ALA A 334 9.96 31.04 19.89
N VAL A 335 10.33 30.15 20.82
CA VAL A 335 9.75 28.82 20.96
C VAL A 335 8.28 28.90 21.39
N MET A 336 7.95 29.73 22.38
CA MET A 336 6.57 29.89 22.87
C MET A 336 5.60 30.36 21.78
N HIS A 337 6.03 31.22 20.86
CA HIS A 337 5.14 31.74 19.82
C HIS A 337 5.11 30.82 18.58
N SER A 338 6.23 30.23 18.19
CA SER A 338 6.31 29.49 16.92
C SER A 338 5.88 28.02 17.05
N PHE A 339 6.26 27.34 18.14
CA PHE A 339 6.00 25.90 18.27
C PHE A 339 4.51 25.54 18.34
N PRO A 340 3.62 26.34 18.96
CA PRO A 340 2.18 26.12 18.88
C PRO A 340 1.63 26.15 17.45
N GLU A 341 2.23 26.91 16.53
CA GLU A 341 1.78 26.95 15.12
C GLU A 341 2.08 25.64 14.38
N PHE A 342 3.05 24.86 14.86
CA PHE A 342 3.41 23.57 14.28
C PHE A 342 2.57 22.44 14.85
N SER A 343 2.14 22.59 16.11
CA SER A 343 1.47 21.56 16.89
C SER A 343 -0.05 21.64 16.76
N THR A 344 -0.68 20.52 16.45
CA THR A 344 -2.13 20.36 16.62
C THR A 344 -2.50 19.88 18.04
N ALA A 345 -1.48 19.49 18.82
CA ALA A 345 -1.68 19.08 20.20
C ALA A 345 -2.00 20.29 21.07
N ASP A 346 -3.15 20.24 21.71
CA ASP A 346 -3.46 21.06 22.86
C ASP A 346 -3.10 20.25 24.13
N ASP A 347 -2.20 20.80 24.95
CA ASP A 347 -1.77 20.21 26.23
C ASP A 347 -2.69 20.64 27.40
N ASP A 348 -3.53 21.67 27.20
CA ASP A 348 -4.42 22.26 28.21
C ASP A 348 -5.90 21.87 28.01
N VAL A 349 -6.36 21.54 26.81
CA VAL A 349 -7.72 21.04 26.56
C VAL A 349 -7.89 19.64 27.14
N ASN A 350 -8.95 19.46 27.94
CA ASN A 350 -9.41 18.17 28.42
C ASN A 350 -9.33 17.16 27.26
N LEU A 351 -8.48 16.14 27.36
CA LEU A 351 -8.53 14.95 26.49
C LEU A 351 -10.01 14.57 26.39
N ASP A 352 -10.61 14.84 25.23
CA ASP A 352 -12.03 15.09 25.16
C ASP A 352 -12.80 13.81 25.52
N ARG A 353 -13.67 13.89 26.54
CA ARG A 353 -14.55 12.79 26.97
C ARG A 353 -15.50 12.36 25.84
N SER A 354 -15.65 13.17 24.79
CA SER A 354 -16.55 12.94 23.66
C SER A 354 -15.92 12.24 22.45
N LEU A 355 -14.71 11.69 22.57
CA LEU A 355 -14.07 10.99 21.46
C LEU A 355 -14.92 9.82 20.96
N ASP A 356 -15.26 9.87 19.68
CA ASP A 356 -15.92 8.77 18.96
C ASP A 356 -15.07 7.50 19.11
N LYS A 357 -15.57 6.54 19.92
CA LYS A 357 -14.87 5.29 20.25
C LYS A 357 -14.40 4.55 18.99
N LEU A 358 -15.19 4.59 17.91
CA LEU A 358 -14.82 3.96 16.64
C LEU A 358 -13.61 4.66 16.01
N THR A 359 -13.58 6.00 16.02
CA THR A 359 -12.45 6.78 15.49
C THR A 359 -11.16 6.47 16.27
N VAL A 360 -11.23 6.40 17.61
CA VAL A 360 -10.08 6.09 18.46
C VAL A 360 -9.56 4.68 18.21
N ALA A 361 -10.46 3.68 18.19
CA ALA A 361 -10.10 2.29 17.93
C ALA A 361 -9.50 2.10 16.52
N ALA A 362 -10.07 2.75 15.50
CA ALA A 362 -9.53 2.74 14.14
C ALA A 362 -8.12 3.35 14.09
N THR A 363 -7.94 4.53 14.69
CA THR A 363 -6.65 5.23 14.74
C THR A 363 -5.57 4.39 15.44
N GLU A 364 -5.91 3.77 16.58
CA GLU A 364 -4.99 2.90 17.30
C GLU A 364 -4.58 1.71 16.42
N LYS A 365 -5.55 1.05 15.78
CA LYS A 365 -5.29 -0.09 14.91
C LYS A 365 -4.42 0.32 13.72
N GLU A 366 -4.68 1.46 13.09
CA GLU A 366 -3.90 2.01 11.97
C GLU A 366 -2.43 2.27 12.35
N ILE A 367 -2.18 2.81 13.54
CA ILE A 367 -0.83 3.10 14.05
C ILE A 367 -0.11 1.83 14.49
N THR A 368 -0.75 1.03 15.35
CA THR A 368 -0.11 -0.14 15.98
C THR A 368 0.21 -1.25 14.99
N THR A 369 -0.58 -1.38 13.92
CA THR A 369 -0.30 -2.29 12.80
C THR A 369 0.73 -1.73 11.83
N GLY A 370 1.21 -0.49 11.99
CA GLY A 370 2.24 0.12 11.17
C GLY A 370 1.80 0.48 9.74
N LEU A 371 0.50 0.48 9.44
CA LEU A 371 0.00 0.85 8.11
C LEU A 371 0.34 2.29 7.73
N VAL A 372 0.36 3.18 8.73
CA VAL A 372 0.72 4.59 8.61
C VAL A 372 2.20 4.86 8.34
N ASP A 373 3.04 3.84 8.50
CA ASP A 373 4.50 3.89 8.26
C ASP A 373 4.88 3.43 6.83
N GLY A 374 3.89 2.92 6.08
CA GLY A 374 4.04 2.59 4.66
C GLY A 374 4.24 3.84 3.78
N THR A 375 5.11 3.77 2.78
CA THR A 375 5.23 4.85 1.78
C THR A 375 4.33 4.63 0.57
N ASN A 376 3.88 3.40 0.36
CA ASN A 376 2.98 3.01 -0.72
C ASN A 376 2.10 1.84 -0.29
N LEU A 377 0.94 2.15 0.28
CA LEU A 377 0.02 1.19 0.87
C LEU A 377 -1.01 0.73 -0.16
N LEU A 378 -1.15 -0.58 -0.40
CA LEU A 378 -2.27 -1.09 -1.18
C LEU A 378 -3.48 -1.25 -0.26
N VAL A 379 -4.60 -0.61 -0.60
CA VAL A 379 -5.87 -0.69 0.14
C VAL A 379 -6.92 -1.36 -0.71
N MET A 380 -7.67 -2.28 -0.11
CA MET A 380 -8.83 -2.93 -0.69
C MET A 380 -10.09 -2.53 0.08
N ASP A 381 -11.01 -1.85 -0.59
CA ASP A 381 -12.34 -1.56 -0.05
C ASP A 381 -13.22 -2.82 -0.12
N MET A 382 -13.58 -3.36 1.03
CA MET A 382 -14.33 -4.61 1.13
C MET A 382 -15.82 -4.43 0.81
N ASP A 383 -16.37 -3.22 0.92
CA ASP A 383 -17.74 -2.90 0.51
C ASP A 383 -17.90 -2.92 -1.03
N LEU A 384 -16.80 -2.74 -1.76
CA LEU A 384 -16.74 -2.76 -3.24
C LEU A 384 -16.13 -4.05 -3.81
N CYS A 385 -15.40 -4.82 -3.01
CA CYS A 385 -14.72 -6.02 -3.48
C CYS A 385 -15.71 -7.17 -3.73
N VAL A 386 -15.79 -7.68 -4.96
CA VAL A 386 -16.62 -8.85 -5.33
C VAL A 386 -15.89 -10.19 -5.17
N ARG A 387 -14.79 -10.21 -4.38
CA ARG A 387 -13.97 -11.41 -4.08
C ARG A 387 -13.56 -12.25 -5.31
N CYS A 388 -13.42 -11.63 -6.48
CA CYS A 388 -13.18 -12.35 -7.76
C CYS A 388 -11.76 -12.90 -7.95
N GLY A 389 -10.77 -12.46 -7.16
CA GLY A 389 -9.38 -12.92 -7.29
C GLY A 389 -8.60 -12.40 -8.51
N ASN A 390 -9.18 -11.51 -9.33
CA ASN A 390 -8.52 -11.05 -10.55
C ASN A 390 -7.24 -10.24 -10.27
N CYS A 391 -7.13 -9.59 -9.11
CA CYS A 391 -5.94 -8.84 -8.70
C CYS A 391 -4.71 -9.74 -8.45
N SER A 392 -4.90 -10.87 -7.77
CA SER A 392 -3.84 -11.87 -7.53
C SER A 392 -3.49 -12.60 -8.83
N LEU A 393 -4.50 -12.96 -9.63
CA LEU A 393 -4.27 -13.58 -10.95
C LEU A 393 -3.49 -12.65 -11.88
N ALA A 394 -3.84 -11.37 -11.94
CA ALA A 394 -3.13 -10.37 -12.74
C ALA A 394 -1.68 -10.20 -12.29
N CYS A 395 -1.43 -10.22 -10.97
CA CYS A 395 -0.09 -10.19 -10.41
C CYS A 395 0.73 -11.43 -10.84
N HIS A 396 0.13 -12.61 -10.75
CA HIS A 396 0.75 -13.86 -11.21
C HIS A 396 1.04 -13.84 -12.72
N LYS A 397 0.09 -13.45 -13.58
CA LYS A 397 0.31 -13.35 -15.04
C LYS A 397 1.40 -12.33 -15.40
N MET A 398 1.54 -11.27 -14.60
CA MET A 398 2.57 -10.24 -14.79
C MET A 398 3.96 -10.75 -14.41
N HIS A 399 4.08 -11.46 -13.27
CA HIS A 399 5.37 -11.76 -12.63
C HIS A 399 5.76 -13.24 -12.60
N GLY A 400 4.92 -14.15 -13.10
CA GLY A 400 5.08 -15.61 -13.00
C GLY A 400 4.67 -16.20 -11.66
N GLN A 401 4.67 -15.40 -10.59
CA GLN A 401 4.16 -15.74 -9.27
C GLN A 401 3.41 -14.55 -8.67
N SER A 402 2.30 -14.80 -7.95
CA SER A 402 1.56 -13.72 -7.31
C SER A 402 2.38 -13.15 -6.16
N ARG A 403 2.56 -11.83 -6.17
CA ARG A 403 3.19 -11.05 -5.10
C ARG A 403 2.14 -10.31 -4.24
N LEU A 404 0.90 -10.78 -4.32
CA LEU A 404 -0.27 -10.27 -3.63
C LEU A 404 -1.06 -11.45 -3.10
N LEU A 405 -1.22 -11.49 -1.78
CA LEU A 405 -2.13 -12.39 -1.09
C LEU A 405 -3.32 -11.57 -0.58
N ARG A 406 -4.54 -12.09 -0.76
CA ARG A 406 -5.79 -11.41 -0.38
C ARG A 406 -6.15 -11.67 1.10
N ARG A 407 -5.13 -11.72 1.95
CA ARG A 407 -5.19 -11.77 3.43
C ARG A 407 -4.35 -10.62 3.96
N GLY A 408 -4.54 -10.17 5.19
CA GLY A 408 -3.68 -9.12 5.75
C GLY A 408 -4.37 -8.36 6.88
N ILE A 409 -4.05 -7.07 7.02
CA ILE A 409 -4.55 -6.25 8.13
C ILE A 409 -5.93 -5.70 7.78
N HIS A 410 -6.88 -5.90 8.68
CA HIS A 410 -8.26 -5.44 8.54
C HIS A 410 -8.51 -4.21 9.41
N ILE A 411 -9.09 -3.17 8.83
CA ILE A 411 -9.51 -1.98 9.57
C ILE A 411 -10.99 -1.73 9.30
N GLU A 412 -11.74 -1.62 10.38
CA GLU A 412 -13.03 -0.95 10.38
C GLU A 412 -12.80 0.50 10.85
N ARG A 413 -13.34 1.45 10.09
CA ARG A 413 -13.23 2.88 10.39
C ARG A 413 -14.49 3.63 10.01
N PRO A 414 -14.77 4.80 10.59
CA PRO A 414 -15.89 5.62 10.14
C PRO A 414 -15.65 6.16 8.72
N LYS A 415 -16.70 6.24 7.90
CA LYS A 415 -16.67 6.86 6.56
C LYS A 415 -16.43 8.37 6.62
N ARG A 416 -16.82 8.99 7.74
CA ARG A 416 -16.61 10.39 8.08
C ARG A 416 -16.43 10.47 9.58
N ILE A 417 -15.50 11.28 10.04
CA ILE A 417 -15.24 11.52 11.46
C ILE A 417 -16.55 11.96 12.15
N GLY A 418 -16.90 11.32 13.27
CA GLY A 418 -18.14 11.56 14.01
C GLY A 418 -19.41 10.98 13.37
N GLY A 419 -19.29 10.22 12.27
CA GLY A 419 -20.40 9.54 11.61
C GLY A 419 -20.52 8.07 12.03
N SER A 420 -21.74 7.55 12.08
CA SER A 420 -22.03 6.16 12.44
C SER A 420 -21.81 5.14 11.32
N ALA A 421 -21.67 5.59 10.07
CA ALA A 421 -21.48 4.70 8.93
C ALA A 421 -20.01 4.26 8.83
N THR A 422 -19.75 2.95 8.88
CA THR A 422 -18.39 2.40 8.80
C THR A 422 -17.98 1.99 7.38
N GLN A 423 -16.68 1.92 7.17
CA GLN A 423 -16.00 1.40 6.00
C GLN A 423 -15.03 0.30 6.45
N HIS A 424 -15.01 -0.79 5.69
CA HIS A 424 -14.14 -1.92 5.96
C HIS A 424 -13.05 -1.99 4.90
N ILE A 425 -11.82 -1.93 5.37
CA ILE A 425 -10.63 -1.92 4.54
C ILE A 425 -9.79 -3.16 4.86
N LEU A 426 -9.28 -3.79 3.80
CA LEU A 426 -8.21 -4.76 3.90
C LEU A 426 -6.94 -4.15 3.30
N SER A 427 -5.87 -4.14 4.08
CA SER A 427 -4.50 -4.02 3.60
C SER A 427 -3.98 -5.43 3.29
N PRO A 428 -4.01 -5.89 2.04
CA PRO A 428 -3.51 -7.21 1.67
C PRO A 428 -2.00 -7.34 1.95
N SER A 429 -1.53 -8.55 2.24
CA SER A 429 -0.13 -8.92 2.37
C SER A 429 0.61 -8.68 1.06
N VAL A 430 1.10 -7.44 0.93
CA VAL A 430 1.79 -6.83 -0.20
C VAL A 430 2.78 -5.84 0.40
N CYS A 431 3.97 -5.73 -0.21
CA CYS A 431 5.01 -4.83 0.30
C CYS A 431 4.51 -3.37 0.34
N MET A 432 4.59 -2.75 1.52
CA MET A 432 4.19 -1.36 1.76
C MET A 432 5.31 -0.34 1.46
N HIS A 433 6.49 -0.85 1.08
CA HIS A 433 7.72 -0.06 0.87
C HIS A 433 8.03 0.86 2.07
N CYS A 434 7.93 0.31 3.29
CA CYS A 434 8.01 1.03 4.57
C CYS A 434 9.17 2.03 4.64
N GLN A 435 8.95 3.16 5.30
CA GLN A 435 9.97 4.18 5.50
C GLN A 435 11.17 3.62 6.27
N ASP A 436 10.93 2.85 7.33
CA ASP A 436 11.95 2.12 8.10
C ASP A 436 11.72 0.60 7.95
N PRO A 437 12.37 -0.06 6.99
CA PRO A 437 12.04 -1.44 6.65
C PRO A 437 12.92 -2.46 7.38
N GLU A 438 12.31 -3.17 8.33
CA GLU A 438 12.97 -4.24 9.10
C GLU A 438 13.60 -5.31 8.21
N CYS A 439 12.92 -5.70 7.13
CA CYS A 439 13.37 -6.72 6.18
C CYS A 439 14.71 -6.44 5.47
N LEU A 440 15.25 -5.22 5.55
CA LEU A 440 16.57 -4.88 5.00
C LEU A 440 17.71 -5.16 6.00
N THR A 441 17.41 -5.33 7.29
CA THR A 441 18.42 -5.45 8.35
C THR A 441 19.07 -6.83 8.38
N GLY A 442 18.32 -7.88 8.01
CA GLY A 442 18.78 -9.28 8.08
C GLY A 442 19.47 -9.81 6.84
N CYS A 443 19.40 -9.13 5.68
CA CYS A 443 19.90 -9.72 4.45
C CYS A 443 21.44 -9.77 4.41
N PRO A 444 22.06 -10.97 4.39
CA PRO A 444 23.51 -11.07 4.39
C PRO A 444 24.08 -10.52 3.10
N THR A 445 23.53 -10.84 1.93
CA THR A 445 24.13 -10.43 0.65
C THR A 445 23.81 -9.00 0.20
N GLY A 446 22.98 -8.28 0.95
CA GLY A 446 22.46 -6.99 0.52
C GLY A 446 21.54 -7.06 -0.71
N ALA A 447 20.98 -8.23 -1.01
CA ALA A 447 20.11 -8.46 -2.16
C ALA A 447 18.80 -7.67 -2.09
N ILE A 448 18.27 -7.42 -0.88
CA ILE A 448 17.14 -6.52 -0.67
C ILE A 448 17.65 -5.13 -0.34
N GLY A 449 17.08 -4.11 -0.99
CA GLY A 449 17.55 -2.74 -0.82
C GLY A 449 16.58 -1.67 -1.26
N ARG A 450 16.86 -0.44 -0.84
CA ARG A 450 16.19 0.75 -1.37
C ARG A 450 16.95 1.27 -2.58
N PHE A 451 16.27 1.35 -3.72
CA PHE A 451 16.86 1.76 -5.00
C PHE A 451 16.55 3.21 -5.34
N SER A 452 17.06 3.70 -6.47
CA SER A 452 17.09 5.11 -6.87
C SER A 452 15.74 5.83 -6.89
N ASN A 453 14.64 5.11 -7.05
CA ASN A 453 13.29 5.66 -6.98
C ASN A 453 12.66 5.57 -5.58
N GLY A 454 13.43 5.25 -4.54
CA GLY A 454 12.98 5.02 -3.18
C GLY A 454 12.32 3.67 -2.95
N GLN A 455 12.07 2.88 -4.01
CA GLN A 455 11.40 1.60 -3.85
C GLN A 455 12.35 0.60 -3.18
N ILE A 456 11.83 -0.12 -2.19
CA ILE A 456 12.47 -1.34 -1.73
C ILE A 456 12.27 -2.41 -2.81
N ASP A 457 13.31 -3.14 -3.22
CA ASP A 457 13.21 -4.29 -4.14
C ASP A 457 14.24 -5.38 -3.78
N ILE A 458 14.13 -6.56 -4.41
CA ILE A 458 15.08 -7.67 -4.25
C ILE A 458 15.76 -7.91 -5.58
N GLU A 459 17.09 -7.82 -5.61
CA GLU A 459 17.90 -8.18 -6.77
C GLU A 459 18.02 -9.71 -6.85
N PRO A 460 17.43 -10.35 -7.88
CA PRO A 460 17.41 -11.81 -7.94
C PRO A 460 18.81 -12.42 -8.06
N LYS A 461 19.77 -11.73 -8.68
CA LYS A 461 21.12 -12.27 -8.89
C LYS A 461 21.91 -12.42 -7.59
N THR A 462 21.75 -11.51 -6.64
CA THR A 462 22.45 -11.53 -5.34
C THR A 462 21.68 -12.27 -4.25
N CYS A 463 20.39 -12.56 -4.43
CA CYS A 463 19.61 -13.30 -3.44
C CYS A 463 20.08 -14.76 -3.33
N ILE A 464 20.45 -15.19 -2.12
CA ILE A 464 20.87 -16.57 -1.83
C ILE A 464 19.73 -17.48 -1.38
N GLY A 465 18.54 -16.94 -1.11
CA GLY A 465 17.37 -17.74 -0.69
C GLY A 465 17.33 -18.08 0.81
N CYS A 466 18.03 -17.33 1.67
CA CYS A 466 18.10 -17.60 3.13
C CYS A 466 16.81 -17.31 3.93
N SER A 467 15.81 -16.68 3.31
CA SER A 467 14.51 -16.36 3.92
C SER A 467 14.51 -15.32 5.06
N ASP A 468 15.67 -14.78 5.49
CA ASP A 468 15.74 -13.77 6.57
C ASP A 468 14.84 -12.55 6.32
N CYS A 469 14.80 -12.05 5.08
CA CYS A 469 13.92 -10.92 4.75
C CYS A 469 12.43 -11.28 4.89
N ALA A 470 12.05 -12.54 4.63
CA ALA A 470 10.68 -13.00 4.73
C ALA A 470 10.25 -13.18 6.18
N THR A 471 11.13 -13.70 7.04
CA THR A 471 10.87 -13.82 8.48
C THR A 471 10.81 -12.48 9.18
N GLN A 472 11.59 -11.49 8.73
CA GLN A 472 11.60 -10.13 9.28
C GLN A 472 10.48 -9.23 8.76
N CYS A 473 9.66 -9.66 7.80
CA CYS A 473 8.58 -8.80 7.30
C CYS A 473 7.34 -8.97 8.19
N PRO A 474 6.92 -7.95 8.98
CA PRO A 474 5.78 -8.07 9.88
C PRO A 474 4.43 -8.24 9.15
N TYR A 475 4.42 -8.06 7.82
CA TYR A 475 3.23 -8.09 6.97
C TYR A 475 3.11 -9.35 6.12
N ASN A 476 4.04 -10.30 6.25
CA ASN A 476 4.12 -11.50 5.40
C ASN A 476 4.09 -11.17 3.89
N ALA A 477 4.74 -10.05 3.52
CA ALA A 477 4.70 -9.51 2.16
C ALA A 477 5.80 -10.04 1.22
N ILE A 478 6.66 -10.92 1.73
CA ILE A 478 7.76 -11.54 1.00
C ILE A 478 7.52 -13.05 1.02
N THR A 479 7.57 -13.67 -0.15
CA THR A 479 7.33 -15.10 -0.34
C THR A 479 8.56 -15.75 -0.95
N MET A 480 8.90 -16.95 -0.51
CA MET A 480 9.97 -17.74 -1.09
C MET A 480 9.41 -18.59 -2.24
N VAL A 481 10.03 -18.48 -3.42
CA VAL A 481 9.62 -19.21 -4.64
C VAL A 481 10.84 -19.90 -5.25
N PRO A 482 10.67 -20.97 -6.04
CA PRO A 482 11.79 -21.64 -6.66
C PRO A 482 12.34 -20.71 -7.74
N ARG A 483 13.66 -20.64 -7.86
CA ARG A 483 14.31 -19.74 -8.84
C ARG A 483 13.96 -20.12 -10.29
N ARG A 484 13.76 -21.41 -10.56
CA ARG A 484 13.23 -21.92 -11.83
C ARG A 484 11.80 -22.42 -11.56
N PRO A 485 10.76 -21.69 -12.01
CA PRO A 485 9.42 -22.21 -11.89
C PRO A 485 9.26 -23.45 -12.78
N PRO A 486 8.42 -24.43 -12.39
CA PRO A 486 8.09 -25.56 -13.26
C PRO A 486 7.51 -25.03 -14.59
N ALA A 487 8.00 -25.58 -15.70
CA ALA A 487 7.53 -25.16 -17.02
C ALA A 487 6.04 -25.54 -17.18
N PRO A 488 5.16 -24.60 -17.55
CA PRO A 488 3.77 -24.95 -17.85
C PRO A 488 3.72 -25.86 -19.06
N GLU A 489 2.88 -26.90 -19.04
CA GLU A 489 2.68 -27.75 -20.21
C GLU A 489 2.12 -26.93 -21.40
N PRO A 490 2.65 -27.12 -22.62
CA PRO A 490 2.18 -26.38 -23.79
C PRO A 490 0.75 -26.81 -24.15
N LEU A 491 -0.18 -25.86 -24.11
CA LEU A 491 -1.56 -26.08 -24.56
C LEU A 491 -1.62 -26.33 -26.07
N THR A 492 -2.33 -27.38 -26.48
CA THR A 492 -2.63 -27.64 -27.91
C THR A 492 -3.53 -26.56 -28.51
N PHE A 493 -3.54 -26.42 -29.85
CA PHE A 493 -4.38 -25.43 -30.55
C PHE A 493 -5.87 -25.53 -30.18
N LYS A 494 -6.41 -26.75 -30.08
CA LYS A 494 -7.79 -26.99 -29.63
C LYS A 494 -7.99 -26.51 -28.19
N GLN A 495 -7.08 -26.84 -27.27
CA GLN A 495 -7.16 -26.37 -25.88
C GLN A 495 -7.05 -24.84 -25.78
N ARG A 496 -6.25 -24.18 -26.63
CA ARG A 496 -6.17 -22.70 -26.67
C ARG A 496 -7.48 -22.06 -27.16
N ALA A 497 -8.12 -22.66 -28.15
CA ALA A 497 -9.42 -22.22 -28.65
C ALA A 497 -10.54 -22.46 -27.62
N PHE A 498 -10.58 -23.62 -26.98
CA PHE A 498 -11.54 -23.93 -25.92
C PHE A 498 -11.30 -23.18 -24.61
N ALA A 499 -10.04 -22.86 -24.26
CA ALA A 499 -9.71 -22.05 -23.08
C ALA A 499 -10.27 -20.62 -23.14
N TRP A 500 -10.56 -20.10 -24.34
CA TRP A 500 -11.27 -18.84 -24.51
C TRP A 500 -12.75 -18.92 -24.13
N PHE A 501 -13.34 -20.12 -24.21
CA PHE A 501 -14.73 -20.42 -23.86
C PHE A 501 -14.86 -21.16 -22.53
N ASP A 502 -13.76 -21.48 -21.85
CA ASP A 502 -13.80 -22.19 -20.58
C ASP A 502 -14.29 -21.25 -19.48
N ILE A 503 -15.43 -21.62 -18.89
CA ILE A 503 -16.12 -20.89 -17.82
C ILE A 503 -15.58 -21.34 -16.45
N LYS A 504 -14.80 -22.43 -16.40
CA LYS A 504 -14.20 -22.89 -15.16
C LYS A 504 -13.22 -21.83 -14.63
N PRO A 505 -13.29 -21.48 -13.34
CA PRO A 505 -12.30 -20.60 -12.74
C PRO A 505 -10.92 -21.26 -12.88
N HIS A 506 -9.92 -20.47 -13.27
CA HIS A 506 -8.54 -20.95 -13.29
C HIS A 506 -8.16 -21.49 -11.91
N GLU A 507 -7.72 -22.75 -11.87
CA GLU A 507 -7.18 -23.34 -10.67
C GLU A 507 -5.92 -22.57 -10.25
N PRO A 508 -5.74 -22.33 -8.93
CA PRO A 508 -4.50 -21.75 -8.44
C PRO A 508 -3.33 -22.67 -8.81
N PRO A 509 -2.13 -22.11 -9.06
CA PRO A 509 -0.97 -22.92 -9.35
C PRO A 509 -0.66 -23.88 -8.18
N PRO A 510 -0.10 -25.07 -8.46
CA PRO A 510 0.25 -26.01 -7.41
C PRO A 510 1.25 -25.40 -6.42
N PRO A 511 1.22 -25.81 -5.14
CA PRO A 511 2.19 -25.35 -4.15
C PRO A 511 3.61 -25.75 -4.58
N VAL A 512 4.57 -24.88 -4.27
CA VAL A 512 5.99 -25.13 -4.53
C VAL A 512 6.45 -26.26 -3.61
N THR A 513 6.87 -27.38 -4.18
CA THR A 513 7.46 -28.52 -3.44
C THR A 513 8.98 -28.51 -3.46
N GLU A 514 9.61 -27.75 -4.36
CA GLU A 514 11.06 -27.61 -4.44
C GLU A 514 11.57 -26.61 -3.39
N VAL A 515 12.33 -27.11 -2.43
CA VAL A 515 12.95 -26.31 -1.35
C VAL A 515 14.40 -25.93 -1.65
N ASP A 516 15.02 -26.56 -2.65
CA ASP A 516 16.41 -26.31 -3.03
C ASP A 516 16.48 -25.10 -3.98
N ASN A 517 17.30 -24.10 -3.64
CA ASN A 517 17.51 -22.86 -4.42
C ASN A 517 16.29 -21.93 -4.53
N LEU A 518 15.84 -21.45 -3.37
CA LEU A 518 14.77 -20.46 -3.25
C LEU A 518 15.22 -19.04 -3.66
N LEU A 519 14.23 -18.24 -4.05
CA LEU A 519 14.33 -16.82 -4.34
C LEU A 519 13.23 -16.10 -3.55
N ALA A 520 13.62 -15.08 -2.79
CA ALA A 520 12.66 -14.18 -2.17
C ALA A 520 12.03 -13.28 -3.25
N VAL A 521 10.69 -13.25 -3.31
CA VAL A 521 9.93 -12.36 -4.17
C VAL A 521 8.95 -11.54 -3.36
N LYS A 522 8.71 -10.31 -3.82
CA LYS A 522 7.76 -9.39 -3.20
C LYS A 522 7.24 -8.40 -4.23
N CYS A 523 6.25 -7.59 -3.88
CA CYS A 523 5.82 -6.51 -4.75
C CYS A 523 6.98 -5.54 -5.03
N ASN A 524 7.19 -5.24 -6.31
CA ASN A 524 8.18 -4.28 -6.81
C ASN A 524 7.51 -3.13 -7.56
N LEU A 525 6.25 -2.83 -7.20
CA LEU A 525 5.42 -1.81 -7.85
C LEU A 525 5.12 -2.07 -9.34
N CYS A 526 5.33 -3.29 -9.87
CA CYS A 526 5.34 -3.56 -11.32
C CYS A 526 6.44 -2.78 -12.06
N ASN A 527 7.55 -2.47 -11.38
CA ASN A 527 8.74 -1.94 -12.02
C ASN A 527 9.37 -2.98 -12.95
N ASN A 528 10.03 -2.53 -14.02
CA ASN A 528 10.64 -3.38 -15.06
C ASN A 528 9.64 -4.35 -15.70
N THR A 529 8.41 -3.90 -15.94
CA THR A 529 7.38 -4.68 -16.62
C THR A 529 6.91 -3.98 -17.90
N PRO A 530 6.37 -4.72 -18.89
CA PRO A 530 5.66 -4.15 -20.04
C PRO A 530 4.57 -3.11 -19.69
N LEU A 531 4.05 -3.13 -18.46
CA LEU A 531 3.06 -2.17 -18.00
C LEU A 531 3.66 -0.76 -17.77
N ASN A 532 4.94 -0.69 -17.40
CA ASN A 532 5.70 0.52 -17.11
C ASN A 532 7.00 0.56 -17.95
N PRO A 533 6.91 0.87 -19.26
CA PRO A 533 8.08 0.95 -20.11
C PRO A 533 9.01 2.13 -19.72
N PRO A 534 10.30 2.08 -20.09
CA PRO A 534 11.24 3.18 -19.85
C PRO A 534 10.69 4.51 -20.39
N GLY A 535 10.66 5.56 -19.56
CA GLY A 535 10.12 6.87 -19.93
C GLY A 535 8.61 7.05 -19.69
N ALA A 536 7.92 6.08 -19.08
CA ALA A 536 6.52 6.23 -18.69
C ALA A 536 6.32 7.41 -17.72
N LYS A 537 5.44 8.37 -18.07
CA LYS A 537 5.14 9.55 -17.23
C LYS A 537 4.36 9.22 -15.96
N THR A 538 3.65 8.10 -15.95
CA THR A 538 2.77 7.67 -14.85
C THR A 538 2.95 6.18 -14.64
N HIS A 539 3.07 5.77 -13.38
CA HIS A 539 3.14 4.37 -13.01
C HIS A 539 1.76 3.71 -13.01
N ALA A 540 1.66 2.51 -13.56
CA ALA A 540 0.47 1.67 -13.54
C ALA A 540 0.76 0.37 -12.79
N TYR A 541 -0.25 -0.17 -12.10
CA TYR A 541 -0.10 -1.36 -11.25
C TYR A 541 -1.06 -2.45 -11.73
N SER A 542 -0.53 -3.63 -12.05
CA SER A 542 -1.33 -4.72 -12.62
C SER A 542 -2.53 -5.10 -11.73
N CYS A 543 -2.37 -5.13 -10.41
CA CYS A 543 -3.44 -5.45 -9.46
C CYS A 543 -4.58 -4.41 -9.44
N GLN A 544 -4.26 -3.13 -9.65
CA GLN A 544 -5.24 -2.02 -9.69
C GLN A 544 -5.92 -1.94 -11.07
N GLU A 545 -5.13 -2.01 -12.15
CA GLU A 545 -5.62 -1.95 -13.53
C GLU A 545 -6.54 -3.10 -13.88
N ASN A 546 -6.42 -4.23 -13.19
CA ASN A 546 -7.26 -5.42 -13.40
C ASN A 546 -8.31 -5.60 -12.28
N CYS A 547 -8.54 -4.61 -11.42
CA CYS A 547 -9.66 -4.62 -10.48
C CYS A 547 -10.95 -4.15 -11.20
N PRO A 548 -11.96 -5.03 -11.41
CA PRO A 548 -13.15 -4.67 -12.18
C PRO A 548 -14.06 -3.67 -11.44
N THR A 549 -14.10 -3.69 -10.11
CA THR A 549 -14.91 -2.76 -9.31
C THR A 549 -14.15 -1.52 -8.85
N GLY A 550 -12.84 -1.47 -9.11
CA GLY A 550 -11.98 -0.40 -8.58
C GLY A 550 -11.79 -0.44 -7.06
N ALA A 551 -12.09 -1.56 -6.40
CA ALA A 551 -11.94 -1.74 -4.96
C ALA A 551 -10.48 -1.67 -4.47
N LEU A 552 -9.49 -1.89 -5.35
CA LEU A 552 -8.07 -1.87 -5.01
C LEU A 552 -7.42 -0.56 -5.44
N VAL A 553 -6.72 0.09 -4.51
CA VAL A 553 -6.05 1.37 -4.78
C VAL A 553 -4.76 1.55 -3.98
N ARG A 554 -3.85 2.25 -4.66
CA ARG A 554 -2.52 2.75 -4.35
C ARG A 554 -2.10 3.45 -3.05
N VAL A 555 -2.91 3.67 -2.01
CA VAL A 555 -2.86 4.91 -1.19
C VAL A 555 -1.55 5.33 -0.50
N ASN A 556 -1.45 6.64 -0.25
CA ASN A 556 -0.59 7.19 0.80
C ASN A 556 -1.37 7.12 2.12
N PRO A 557 -0.90 6.37 3.12
CA PRO A 557 -1.67 6.15 4.33
C PRO A 557 -1.87 7.42 5.15
N ARG A 558 -0.88 8.32 5.23
CA ARG A 558 -0.97 9.57 6.01
C ARG A 558 -1.99 10.57 5.44
N GLU A 559 -2.36 10.43 4.17
CA GLU A 559 -3.39 11.24 3.51
C GLU A 559 -4.74 10.51 3.42
N TYR A 560 -4.73 9.17 3.39
CA TYR A 560 -5.93 8.36 3.27
C TYR A 560 -6.69 8.21 4.59
N PHE A 561 -5.95 8.01 5.68
CA PHE A 561 -6.47 7.88 7.02
C PHE A 561 -6.63 9.30 7.60
N THR A 562 -7.77 9.92 7.34
CA THR A 562 -8.04 11.31 7.76
C THR A 562 -8.00 11.51 9.27
N GLU A 563 -8.35 10.48 10.02
CA GLU A 563 -8.29 10.40 11.49
C GLU A 563 -6.84 10.56 11.96
N VAL A 564 -5.92 9.85 11.32
CA VAL A 564 -4.47 9.93 11.54
C VAL A 564 -3.90 11.26 11.04
N GLN A 565 -4.35 11.74 9.89
CA GLN A 565 -3.89 13.00 9.29
C GLN A 565 -4.11 14.19 10.23
N GLN A 566 -5.27 14.24 10.91
CA GLN A 566 -5.60 15.29 11.88
C GLN A 566 -4.74 15.25 13.14
N LYS A 567 -4.01 14.15 13.37
CA LYS A 567 -3.06 14.01 14.48
C LYS A 567 -1.63 14.34 14.09
N LEU A 568 -1.37 14.74 12.85
CA LEU A 568 -0.07 15.25 12.39
C LEU A 568 -0.02 16.77 12.54
N GLY A 569 1.14 17.27 12.98
CA GLY A 569 1.41 18.71 13.02
C GLY A 569 1.40 19.33 11.61
N VAL A 570 1.11 20.63 11.55
CA VAL A 570 0.79 21.37 10.32
C VAL A 570 1.89 21.24 9.26
N VAL A 571 3.16 21.27 9.69
CA VAL A 571 4.36 21.20 8.84
C VAL A 571 4.43 19.90 8.04
N PHE A 572 3.92 18.79 8.58
CA PHE A 572 4.07 17.45 8.00
C PHE A 572 2.82 16.90 7.33
N GLN A 573 1.69 17.62 7.36
CA GLN A 573 0.45 17.20 6.72
C GLN A 573 0.54 17.06 5.19
N SER A 574 1.57 17.66 4.55
CA SER A 574 1.79 17.63 3.10
C SER A 574 3.13 17.03 2.66
N GLN A 575 4.04 16.73 3.59
CA GLN A 575 5.38 16.22 3.28
C GLN A 575 5.38 14.70 3.22
N THR A 576 4.85 14.16 2.14
CA THR A 576 4.87 12.72 1.95
C THR A 576 5.94 12.36 0.91
N GLN A 577 6.92 11.54 1.32
CA GLN A 577 7.94 10.96 0.45
C GLN A 577 7.33 9.84 -0.44
N ALA A 578 6.10 10.03 -0.91
CA ALA A 578 5.36 9.03 -1.65
C ALA A 578 6.06 8.74 -2.99
N ILE A 579 6.50 7.50 -3.13
CA ILE A 579 7.02 6.95 -4.38
C ILE A 579 5.81 6.70 -5.28
N GLY A 580 5.34 7.78 -5.92
CA GLY A 580 4.21 7.78 -6.83
C GLY A 580 3.28 8.97 -6.63
N ARG A 581 3.45 10.00 -7.47
CA ARG A 581 2.38 10.98 -7.73
C ARG A 581 1.25 10.27 -8.45
N ASN A 582 0.25 9.79 -7.72
CA ASN A 582 -1.14 9.61 -8.14
C ASN A 582 -1.80 8.63 -7.22
N ILE A 583 -2.23 9.10 -6.04
CA ILE A 583 -3.15 8.27 -5.31
C ILE A 583 -4.21 9.11 -4.62
N HIS A 584 -5.43 8.98 -5.16
CA HIS A 584 -6.78 9.17 -4.63
C HIS A 584 -7.18 10.51 -3.96
N LYS A 585 -7.52 11.48 -4.81
CA LYS A 585 -8.78 12.23 -4.63
C LYS A 585 -9.85 11.53 -5.47
N LYS A 586 -10.98 11.12 -4.87
CA LYS A 586 -12.22 10.58 -5.50
C LYS A 586 -12.12 10.39 -7.02
N ASP A 587 -12.00 9.15 -7.52
CA ASP A 587 -11.85 8.83 -8.97
C ASP A 587 -12.77 9.70 -9.85
N PRO A 588 -12.24 10.81 -10.41
CA PRO A 588 -13.07 11.79 -11.09
C PRO A 588 -13.54 11.23 -12.44
N LEU A 589 -12.71 10.39 -13.06
CA LEU A 589 -13.05 9.73 -14.32
C LEU A 589 -14.21 8.76 -14.13
N ALA A 590 -14.25 7.98 -13.04
CA ALA A 590 -15.39 7.09 -12.78
C ALA A 590 -16.69 7.90 -12.57
N ARG A 591 -16.63 9.01 -11.82
CA ARG A 591 -17.80 9.90 -11.65
C ARG A 591 -18.26 10.51 -12.97
N LEU A 592 -17.33 10.92 -13.83
CA LEU A 592 -17.63 11.40 -15.18
C LEU A 592 -18.30 10.30 -16.01
N TRP A 593 -17.80 9.06 -15.96
CA TRP A 593 -18.43 7.92 -16.63
C TRP A 593 -19.86 7.66 -16.14
N HIS A 594 -20.10 7.71 -14.83
CA HIS A 594 -21.45 7.53 -14.28
C HIS A 594 -22.41 8.63 -14.71
N THR A 595 -21.99 9.90 -14.59
CA THR A 595 -22.81 11.06 -14.96
C THR A 595 -23.09 11.10 -16.46
N PHE A 596 -22.06 10.93 -17.29
CA PHE A 596 -22.18 10.85 -18.73
C PHE A 596 -23.05 9.66 -19.16
N GLY A 597 -22.81 8.46 -18.61
CA GLY A 597 -23.59 7.26 -18.94
C GLY A 597 -25.07 7.40 -18.60
N ALA A 598 -25.40 7.98 -17.44
CA ALA A 598 -26.78 8.25 -17.04
C ALA A 598 -27.45 9.28 -17.95
N LEU A 599 -26.79 10.43 -18.21
CA LEU A 599 -27.32 11.47 -19.10
C LEU A 599 -27.51 10.96 -20.54
N LEU A 600 -26.53 10.20 -21.06
CA LEU A 600 -26.61 9.60 -22.38
C LEU A 600 -27.77 8.60 -22.48
N THR A 601 -27.98 7.79 -21.45
CA THR A 601 -29.12 6.86 -21.38
C THR A 601 -30.44 7.62 -21.44
N ILE A 602 -30.61 8.64 -20.59
CA ILE A 602 -31.84 9.46 -20.56
C ILE A 602 -32.06 10.14 -21.92
N ALA A 603 -31.02 10.75 -22.50
CA ALA A 603 -31.12 11.48 -23.76
C ALA A 603 -31.48 10.56 -24.93
N LEU A 604 -30.82 9.40 -25.08
CA LEU A 604 -31.09 8.46 -26.16
C LEU A 604 -32.49 7.83 -26.05
N VAL A 605 -32.92 7.49 -24.83
CA VAL A 605 -34.26 6.96 -24.59
C VAL A 605 -35.31 8.02 -24.90
N ALA A 606 -35.16 9.24 -24.38
CA ALA A 606 -36.09 10.34 -24.65
C ALA A 606 -36.17 10.67 -26.15
N ALA A 607 -35.04 10.75 -26.85
CA ALA A 607 -35.00 11.00 -28.29
C ALA A 607 -35.68 9.87 -29.09
N THR A 608 -35.46 8.62 -28.70
CA THR A 608 -36.07 7.45 -29.36
C THR A 608 -37.58 7.40 -29.13
N VAL A 609 -38.03 7.57 -27.88
CA VAL A 609 -39.45 7.66 -27.53
C VAL A 609 -40.11 8.83 -28.27
N TRP A 610 -39.47 10.00 -28.29
CA TRP A 610 -39.98 11.15 -29.02
C TRP A 610 -40.12 10.89 -30.53
N GLY A 611 -39.08 10.30 -31.14
CA GLY A 611 -39.10 9.93 -32.55
C GLY A 611 -40.19 8.92 -32.90
N ILE A 612 -40.39 7.91 -32.04
CA ILE A 612 -41.41 6.87 -32.22
C ILE A 612 -42.82 7.45 -32.05
N PHE A 613 -43.10 8.16 -30.96
CA PHE A 613 -44.47 8.51 -30.58
C PHE A 613 -44.95 9.84 -31.15
N PHE A 614 -44.05 10.80 -31.40
CA PHE A 614 -44.45 12.17 -31.71
C PHE A 614 -44.07 12.65 -33.12
N ARG A 615 -43.16 11.97 -33.84
CA ARG A 615 -42.63 12.52 -35.10
C ARG A 615 -42.67 11.62 -36.32
N TYR A 616 -42.18 10.38 -36.22
CA TYR A 616 -41.93 9.52 -37.38
C TYR A 616 -42.65 8.17 -37.29
N GLY A 617 -42.91 7.63 -36.10
CA GLY A 617 -43.30 6.22 -35.96
C GLY A 617 -42.10 5.27 -36.11
N LEU A 618 -42.31 3.97 -35.90
CA LEU A 618 -41.26 2.95 -35.98
C LEU A 618 -40.72 2.76 -37.41
N ASP A 619 -41.62 2.77 -38.39
CA ASP A 619 -41.33 2.52 -39.81
C ASP A 619 -41.31 3.79 -40.68
N GLY A 620 -41.53 4.96 -40.08
CA GLY A 620 -41.48 6.22 -40.80
C GLY A 620 -40.06 6.56 -41.23
N ARG A 621 -39.94 7.04 -42.47
CA ARG A 621 -38.69 7.53 -43.05
C ARG A 621 -38.32 8.89 -42.46
N ILE A 622 -37.08 9.03 -42.01
CA ILE A 622 -36.58 10.27 -41.41
C ILE A 622 -36.13 11.22 -42.53
N GLY A 623 -36.77 12.39 -42.64
CA GLY A 623 -36.33 13.46 -43.55
C GLY A 623 -36.24 13.07 -45.03
N GLY A 624 -37.10 12.16 -45.51
CA GLY A 624 -37.09 11.68 -46.91
C GLY A 624 -35.98 10.67 -47.23
N THR A 625 -35.16 10.26 -46.25
CA THR A 625 -34.14 9.22 -46.42
C THR A 625 -34.73 7.82 -46.36
N TRP A 626 -33.96 6.80 -46.72
CA TRP A 626 -34.35 5.39 -46.56
C TRP A 626 -34.25 4.90 -45.09
N VAL A 627 -33.64 5.69 -44.21
CA VAL A 627 -33.39 5.31 -42.81
C VAL A 627 -34.66 5.53 -41.98
N THR A 628 -35.11 4.46 -41.33
CA THR A 628 -36.21 4.49 -40.36
C THR A 628 -35.68 4.53 -38.93
N ILE A 629 -36.54 4.88 -37.97
CA ILE A 629 -36.20 4.79 -36.55
C ILE A 629 -35.78 3.37 -36.17
N ARG A 630 -36.41 2.34 -36.77
CA ARG A 630 -36.02 0.93 -36.59
C ARG A 630 -34.58 0.65 -37.06
N TRP A 631 -34.15 1.16 -38.21
CA TRP A 631 -32.76 1.02 -38.65
C TRP A 631 -31.79 1.75 -37.73
N LEU A 632 -32.14 2.97 -37.29
CA LEU A 632 -31.29 3.75 -36.38
C LEU A 632 -31.08 3.04 -35.04
N THR A 633 -32.15 2.58 -34.39
CA THR A 633 -32.05 1.85 -33.12
C THR A 633 -31.34 0.51 -33.28
N GLY A 634 -31.49 -0.16 -34.43
CA GLY A 634 -30.78 -1.39 -34.77
C GLY A 634 -29.27 -1.18 -34.90
N PHE A 635 -28.83 -0.15 -35.65
CA PHE A 635 -27.40 0.16 -35.82
C PHE A 635 -26.74 0.63 -34.51
N VAL A 636 -27.42 1.50 -33.75
CA VAL A 636 -26.92 1.97 -32.45
C VAL A 636 -26.86 0.80 -31.46
N GLY A 637 -27.86 -0.08 -31.44
CA GLY A 637 -27.89 -1.29 -30.63
C GLY A 637 -26.76 -2.27 -30.99
N LEU A 638 -26.54 -2.51 -32.29
CA LEU A 638 -25.44 -3.37 -32.78
C LEU A 638 -24.07 -2.80 -32.40
N GLY A 639 -23.86 -1.50 -32.58
CA GLY A 639 -22.65 -0.80 -32.14
C GLY A 639 -22.44 -0.91 -30.63
N GLY A 640 -23.52 -0.74 -29.85
CA GLY A 640 -23.52 -0.94 -28.40
C GLY A 640 -23.08 -2.35 -28.01
N ILE A 641 -23.68 -3.39 -28.59
CA ILE A 641 -23.33 -4.79 -28.35
C ILE A 641 -21.86 -5.06 -28.69
N ALA A 642 -21.37 -4.55 -29.83
CA ALA A 642 -19.97 -4.73 -30.23
C ALA A 642 -18.99 -4.18 -29.16
N VAL A 643 -19.29 -3.02 -28.58
CA VAL A 643 -18.47 -2.44 -27.49
C VAL A 643 -18.62 -3.22 -26.19
N VAL A 644 -19.83 -3.64 -25.83
CA VAL A 644 -20.10 -4.47 -24.64
C VAL A 644 -19.29 -5.77 -24.70
N MET A 645 -19.14 -6.38 -25.89
CA MET A 645 -18.34 -7.58 -26.13
C MET A 645 -16.82 -7.35 -26.09
N ALA A 646 -16.35 -6.11 -26.08
CA ALA A 646 -14.93 -5.81 -25.88
C ALA A 646 -14.48 -6.04 -24.43
N TYR A 647 -15.39 -5.99 -23.44
CA TYR A 647 -15.05 -6.18 -22.03
C TYR A 647 -14.49 -7.58 -21.71
N PRO A 648 -15.13 -8.71 -22.10
CA PRO A 648 -14.56 -10.04 -21.91
C PRO A 648 -13.18 -10.21 -22.55
N ALA A 649 -12.98 -9.66 -23.74
CA ALA A 649 -11.68 -9.69 -24.43
C ALA A 649 -10.63 -8.89 -23.65
N ARG A 650 -10.95 -7.66 -23.22
CA ARG A 650 -10.07 -6.84 -22.39
C ARG A 650 -9.73 -7.52 -21.06
N LYS A 651 -10.67 -8.23 -20.43
CA LYS A 651 -10.45 -8.92 -19.16
C LYS A 651 -9.32 -9.97 -19.24
N GLN A 652 -9.05 -10.53 -20.41
CA GLN A 652 -7.97 -11.50 -20.64
C GLN A 652 -6.58 -10.84 -20.87
N VAL A 653 -6.52 -9.50 -21.00
CA VAL A 653 -5.29 -8.76 -21.28
C VAL A 653 -4.66 -8.25 -19.98
N TYR A 654 -3.67 -8.96 -19.46
CA TYR A 654 -3.04 -8.64 -18.16
C TYR A 654 -1.75 -7.82 -18.25
N ARG A 655 -1.00 -7.94 -19.35
CA ARG A 655 0.38 -7.42 -19.49
C ARG A 655 0.48 -6.07 -20.20
N GLN A 656 -0.62 -5.58 -20.78
CA GLN A 656 -0.63 -4.38 -21.60
C GLN A 656 -1.43 -3.26 -20.95
N ARG A 657 -1.08 -2.02 -21.28
CA ARG A 657 -1.72 -0.81 -20.75
C ARG A 657 -2.91 -0.37 -21.60
N THR A 658 -3.99 -1.15 -21.58
CA THR A 658 -5.22 -0.93 -22.37
C THR A 658 -6.34 -0.29 -21.53
N GLY A 659 -5.98 0.54 -20.55
CA GLY A 659 -6.90 1.21 -19.62
C GLY A 659 -7.44 0.29 -18.51
N ALA A 660 -7.82 0.89 -17.37
CA ALA A 660 -8.24 0.14 -16.19
C ALA A 660 -9.58 -0.60 -16.41
N LEU A 661 -9.62 -1.86 -16.00
CA LEU A 661 -10.74 -2.79 -16.21
C LEU A 661 -12.07 -2.26 -15.65
N ARG A 662 -12.03 -1.43 -14.60
CA ARG A 662 -13.23 -0.77 -14.05
C ARG A 662 -13.97 0.10 -15.04
N TYR A 663 -13.26 0.84 -15.91
CA TYR A 663 -13.91 1.69 -16.91
C TYR A 663 -14.52 0.86 -18.03
N TRP A 664 -13.90 -0.27 -18.36
CA TRP A 664 -14.47 -1.23 -19.30
C TRP A 664 -15.72 -1.90 -18.74
N LEU A 665 -15.75 -2.23 -17.44
CA LEU A 665 -16.95 -2.73 -16.78
C LEU A 665 -18.07 -1.66 -16.76
N LEU A 666 -17.73 -0.41 -16.44
CA LEU A 666 -18.67 0.71 -16.49
C LEU A 666 -19.26 0.87 -17.90
N ALA A 667 -18.42 0.87 -18.93
CA ALA A 667 -18.86 0.93 -20.32
C ALA A 667 -19.76 -0.27 -20.68
N HIS A 668 -19.38 -1.50 -20.30
CA HIS A 668 -20.18 -2.71 -20.51
C HIS A 668 -21.58 -2.60 -19.88
N VAL A 669 -21.66 -2.09 -18.64
CA VAL A 669 -22.94 -1.92 -17.94
C VAL A 669 -23.80 -0.83 -18.59
N TYR A 670 -23.28 0.38 -18.78
CA TYR A 670 -24.09 1.48 -19.33
C TYR A 670 -24.48 1.25 -20.79
N LEU A 671 -23.55 0.81 -21.64
CA LEU A 671 -23.86 0.51 -23.03
C LEU A 671 -24.75 -0.72 -23.16
N GLY A 672 -24.63 -1.69 -22.26
CA GLY A 672 -25.53 -2.83 -22.17
C GLY A 672 -26.97 -2.41 -21.83
N VAL A 673 -27.16 -1.50 -20.87
CA VAL A 673 -28.47 -0.95 -20.53
C VAL A 673 -29.04 -0.12 -21.68
N ILE A 674 -28.23 0.74 -22.30
CA ILE A 674 -28.64 1.55 -23.46
C ILE A 674 -29.07 0.65 -24.63
N ALA A 675 -28.22 -0.32 -25.02
CA ALA A 675 -28.54 -1.27 -26.09
C ALA A 675 -29.78 -2.09 -25.72
N GLY A 676 -29.89 -2.53 -24.46
CA GLY A 676 -31.07 -3.16 -23.86
C GLY A 676 -32.37 -2.42 -24.20
N ILE A 677 -32.46 -1.17 -23.78
CA ILE A 677 -33.66 -0.35 -23.95
C ILE A 677 -33.93 -0.06 -25.44
N LEU A 678 -32.90 0.31 -26.21
CA LEU A 678 -33.08 0.66 -27.62
C LEU A 678 -33.51 -0.54 -28.49
N LEU A 679 -32.98 -1.73 -28.20
CA LEU A 679 -33.32 -2.95 -28.95
C LEU A 679 -34.71 -3.49 -28.56
N LEU A 680 -35.15 -3.31 -27.31
CA LEU A 680 -36.56 -3.55 -26.94
C LEU A 680 -37.51 -2.66 -27.74
N LEU A 681 -37.15 -1.38 -27.92
CA LEU A 681 -37.91 -0.45 -28.76
C LEU A 681 -37.82 -0.80 -30.26
N HIS A 682 -36.69 -1.36 -30.73
CA HIS A 682 -36.48 -1.78 -32.12
C HIS A 682 -37.47 -2.87 -32.58
N GLY A 683 -37.72 -3.86 -31.71
CA GLY A 683 -38.59 -5.00 -32.02
C GLY A 683 -40.05 -4.62 -32.29
N GLY A 684 -40.55 -3.55 -31.67
CA GLY A 684 -41.98 -3.20 -31.74
C GLY A 684 -42.87 -4.24 -31.07
N LYS A 685 -44.16 -4.28 -31.43
CA LYS A 685 -45.16 -5.15 -30.76
C LYS A 685 -45.30 -6.56 -31.36
N ASN A 686 -44.71 -6.82 -32.53
CA ASN A 686 -44.93 -8.06 -33.28
C ASN A 686 -43.64 -8.89 -33.32
N THR A 687 -43.74 -10.19 -33.03
CA THR A 687 -42.58 -11.06 -32.87
C THR A 687 -42.03 -11.65 -34.17
N GLY A 688 -42.62 -11.37 -35.34
CA GLY A 688 -42.01 -11.60 -36.68
C GLY A 688 -41.70 -13.05 -37.10
N GLY A 689 -41.87 -14.05 -36.22
CA GLY A 689 -41.55 -15.47 -36.46
C GLY A 689 -40.81 -16.17 -35.31
N LEU A 690 -40.45 -17.45 -35.50
CA LEU A 690 -39.74 -18.26 -34.49
C LEU A 690 -38.34 -17.71 -34.19
N LEU A 691 -37.56 -17.37 -35.22
CA LEU A 691 -36.19 -16.85 -35.07
C LEU A 691 -36.15 -15.59 -34.19
N THR A 692 -36.99 -14.61 -34.51
CA THR A 692 -37.11 -13.34 -33.81
C THR A 692 -37.67 -13.50 -32.41
N SER A 693 -38.58 -14.46 -32.19
CA SER A 693 -39.06 -14.82 -30.85
C SER A 693 -37.94 -15.41 -29.99
N LEU A 694 -37.16 -16.35 -30.53
CA LEU A 694 -36.01 -16.94 -29.84
C LEU A 694 -34.91 -15.91 -29.57
N LEU A 695 -34.64 -15.02 -30.53
CA LEU A 695 -33.71 -13.91 -30.34
C LEU A 695 -34.17 -13.01 -29.20
N MET A 696 -35.45 -12.61 -29.18
CA MET A 696 -36.01 -11.77 -28.11
C MET A 696 -35.91 -12.46 -26.74
N ILE A 697 -36.30 -13.73 -26.63
CA ILE A 697 -36.19 -14.49 -25.36
C ILE A 697 -34.73 -14.56 -24.90
N SER A 698 -33.80 -14.87 -25.80
CA SER A 698 -32.37 -14.92 -25.46
C SER A 698 -31.83 -13.56 -25.01
N PHE A 699 -32.28 -12.47 -25.65
CA PHE A 699 -31.93 -11.10 -25.32
C PHE A 699 -32.50 -10.67 -23.96
N ASP A 700 -33.78 -10.96 -23.70
CA ASP A 700 -34.43 -10.70 -22.42
C ASP A 700 -33.72 -11.44 -21.28
N LEU A 701 -33.30 -12.69 -21.53
CA LEU A 701 -32.52 -13.47 -20.58
C LEU A 701 -31.15 -12.83 -20.31
N VAL A 702 -30.48 -12.26 -21.31
CA VAL A 702 -29.24 -11.47 -21.13
C VAL A 702 -29.48 -10.24 -20.27
N ILE A 703 -30.56 -9.49 -20.52
CA ILE A 703 -30.92 -8.29 -19.74
C ILE A 703 -31.22 -8.67 -18.30
N VAL A 704 -32.12 -9.62 -18.06
CA VAL A 704 -32.54 -10.02 -16.70
C VAL A 704 -31.35 -10.56 -15.91
N SER A 705 -30.55 -11.45 -16.51
CA SER A 705 -29.36 -11.99 -15.85
C SER A 705 -28.29 -10.92 -15.59
N GLY A 706 -28.13 -9.94 -16.49
CA GLY A 706 -27.20 -8.82 -16.31
C GLY A 706 -27.64 -7.86 -15.21
N LEU A 707 -28.93 -7.48 -15.17
CA LEU A 707 -29.52 -6.66 -14.11
C LEU A 707 -29.43 -7.36 -12.74
N PHE A 708 -29.69 -8.67 -12.71
CA PHE A 708 -29.49 -9.47 -11.50
C PHE A 708 -28.02 -9.47 -11.05
N GLY A 709 -27.06 -9.58 -11.98
CA GLY A 709 -25.62 -9.44 -11.69
C GLY A 709 -25.26 -8.08 -11.09
N ILE A 710 -25.81 -6.99 -11.63
CA ILE A 710 -25.64 -5.63 -11.09
C ILE A 710 -26.18 -5.55 -9.66
N ALA A 711 -27.39 -6.07 -9.41
CA ALA A 711 -27.98 -6.12 -8.07
C ALA A 711 -27.09 -6.93 -7.10
N CYS A 712 -26.58 -8.09 -7.52
CA CYS A 712 -25.64 -8.86 -6.73
C CYS A 712 -24.40 -8.05 -6.36
N TYR A 713 -23.79 -7.31 -7.30
CA TYR A 713 -22.59 -6.50 -7.05
C TYR A 713 -22.87 -5.30 -6.14
N LEU A 714 -24.10 -4.79 -6.11
CA LEU A 714 -24.51 -3.70 -5.24
C LEU A 714 -24.84 -4.17 -3.80
N PHE A 715 -25.43 -5.34 -3.61
CA PHE A 715 -25.89 -5.75 -2.29
C PHE A 715 -24.98 -6.76 -1.60
N VAL A 716 -24.52 -7.78 -2.34
CA VAL A 716 -23.85 -8.94 -1.74
C VAL A 716 -22.52 -8.58 -1.08
N PRO A 717 -21.61 -7.77 -1.69
CA PRO A 717 -20.36 -7.41 -1.04
C PRO A 717 -20.53 -6.74 0.32
N ARG A 718 -21.53 -5.85 0.45
CA ARG A 718 -21.82 -5.11 1.69
C ARG A 718 -22.35 -6.03 2.78
N ILE A 719 -23.24 -6.96 2.43
CA ILE A 719 -23.77 -7.96 3.37
C ILE A 719 -22.66 -8.92 3.82
N MET A 720 -21.82 -9.38 2.88
CA MET A 720 -20.68 -10.25 3.20
C MET A 720 -19.75 -9.58 4.20
N THR A 721 -19.29 -8.37 3.91
CA THR A 721 -18.31 -7.66 4.73
C THR A 721 -18.79 -7.48 6.18
N SER A 722 -20.06 -7.10 6.38
CA SER A 722 -20.62 -6.95 7.72
C SER A 722 -20.77 -8.26 8.50
N ILE A 723 -20.98 -9.39 7.83
CA ILE A 723 -21.07 -10.72 8.49
C ILE A 723 -19.66 -11.28 8.75
N GLU A 724 -18.73 -10.98 7.85
CA GLU A 724 -17.40 -11.53 7.77
C GLU A 724 -16.47 -10.93 8.82
N GLY A 725 -16.59 -9.64 9.18
CA GLY A 725 -15.70 -8.96 10.14
C GLY A 725 -14.25 -8.89 9.64
N GLU A 726 -13.59 -10.05 9.51
CA GLU A 726 -12.29 -10.27 8.89
C GLU A 726 -12.40 -11.09 7.58
N PRO A 727 -12.05 -10.52 6.42
CA PRO A 727 -12.07 -11.19 5.13
C PRO A 727 -11.33 -12.54 5.07
N LEU A 728 -12.08 -13.61 4.85
CA LEU A 728 -11.57 -14.96 4.66
C LEU A 728 -11.54 -15.34 3.18
N LEU A 729 -10.54 -16.13 2.78
CA LEU A 729 -10.57 -16.71 1.44
C LEU A 729 -11.67 -17.77 1.37
N PHE A 730 -12.21 -17.98 0.18
CA PHE A 730 -13.29 -18.93 -0.03
C PHE A 730 -12.86 -20.37 0.26
N GLU A 731 -11.59 -20.69 0.00
CA GLU A 731 -10.97 -21.97 0.35
C GLU A 731 -10.91 -22.15 1.87
N ASP A 732 -10.54 -21.10 2.61
CA ASP A 732 -10.47 -21.10 4.08
C ASP A 732 -11.86 -21.32 4.68
N LEU A 733 -12.89 -20.69 4.11
CA LEU A 733 -14.28 -20.90 4.53
C LEU A 733 -14.73 -22.35 4.34
N ARG A 734 -14.34 -23.01 3.24
CA ARG A 734 -14.68 -24.41 3.00
C ARG A 734 -13.98 -25.33 3.98
N ALA A 735 -12.68 -25.15 4.17
CA ALA A 735 -11.91 -25.91 5.16
C ALA A 735 -12.53 -25.75 6.56
N ARG A 736 -12.81 -24.51 6.97
CA ARG A 736 -13.42 -24.21 8.27
C ARG A 736 -14.82 -24.82 8.42
N ARG A 737 -15.62 -24.86 7.36
CA ARG A 737 -16.93 -25.51 7.36
C ARG A 737 -16.80 -27.02 7.61
N ASP A 738 -15.83 -27.65 6.96
CA ASP A 738 -15.63 -29.09 7.05
C ASP A 738 -15.06 -29.47 8.43
N GLU A 739 -14.15 -28.67 8.99
CA GLU A 739 -13.70 -28.76 10.40
C GLU A 739 -14.88 -28.69 11.39
N LEU A 740 -15.72 -27.65 11.30
CA LEU A 740 -16.86 -27.45 12.21
C LEU A 740 -17.90 -28.58 12.10
N ARG A 741 -18.03 -29.20 10.92
CA ARG A 741 -18.91 -30.35 10.74
C ARG A 741 -18.37 -31.60 11.42
N GLU A 742 -17.05 -31.81 11.37
CA GLU A 742 -16.43 -32.93 12.09
C GLU A 742 -16.47 -32.70 13.60
N GLU A 743 -16.21 -31.47 14.07
CA GLU A 743 -16.35 -31.08 15.49
C GLU A 743 -17.76 -31.37 16.02
N LEU A 744 -18.81 -30.97 15.30
CA LEU A 744 -20.20 -31.27 15.68
C LEU A 744 -20.52 -32.77 15.69
N LYS A 745 -19.83 -33.56 14.87
CA LYS A 745 -19.98 -35.02 14.83
C LYS A 745 -19.28 -35.68 16.02
N GLU A 746 -18.08 -35.24 16.36
CA GLU A 746 -17.33 -35.67 17.55
C GLU A 746 -18.09 -35.33 18.84
N ILE A 747 -18.61 -34.10 18.97
CA ILE A 747 -19.46 -33.70 20.09
C ILE A 747 -20.67 -34.64 20.17
N GLY A 748 -21.34 -34.91 19.04
CA GLY A 748 -22.48 -35.82 18.99
C GLY A 748 -22.18 -37.26 19.45
N GLN A 749 -20.95 -37.74 19.26
CA GLN A 749 -20.50 -39.05 19.71
C GLN A 749 -20.24 -39.08 21.22
N ARG A 750 -19.69 -37.99 21.79
CA ARG A 750 -19.40 -37.85 23.21
C ARG A 750 -20.63 -37.54 24.07
N CYS A 751 -21.67 -36.94 23.49
CA CYS A 751 -22.89 -36.60 24.21
C CYS A 751 -23.70 -37.84 24.66
N ASN A 752 -24.26 -37.75 25.86
CA ASN A 752 -25.37 -38.61 26.29
C ASN A 752 -26.65 -38.32 25.47
N ASP A 753 -27.64 -39.20 25.57
CA ASP A 753 -28.84 -39.13 24.73
C ASP A 753 -29.71 -37.88 25.00
N ASP A 754 -29.68 -37.34 26.21
CA ASP A 754 -30.43 -36.14 26.56
C ASP A 754 -29.83 -34.88 25.94
N VAL A 755 -28.51 -34.68 26.05
CA VAL A 755 -27.80 -33.57 25.38
C VAL A 755 -27.91 -33.72 23.87
N ARG A 756 -27.76 -34.94 23.33
CA ARG A 756 -27.93 -35.22 21.90
C ARG A 756 -29.33 -34.82 21.41
N ARG A 757 -30.37 -35.07 22.20
CA ARG A 757 -31.76 -34.67 21.88
C ARG A 757 -31.91 -33.14 21.89
N ILE A 758 -31.33 -32.45 22.87
CA ILE A 758 -31.33 -30.98 22.95
C ILE A 758 -30.61 -30.38 21.73
N ILE A 759 -29.42 -30.88 21.38
CA ILE A 759 -28.66 -30.43 20.23
C ILE A 759 -29.47 -30.62 18.94
N LYS A 760 -30.06 -31.81 18.73
CA LYS A 760 -30.81 -32.10 17.50
C LYS A 760 -32.07 -31.24 17.35
N ARG A 761 -32.86 -31.07 18.42
CA ARG A 761 -34.14 -30.33 18.36
C ARG A 761 -33.97 -28.82 18.48
N LYS A 762 -33.25 -28.35 19.50
CA LYS A 762 -33.16 -26.91 19.83
C LYS A 762 -32.01 -26.25 19.10
N VAL A 763 -30.79 -26.79 19.18
CA VAL A 763 -29.61 -26.13 18.58
C VAL A 763 -29.65 -26.19 17.06
N ARG A 764 -29.64 -27.40 16.48
CA ARG A 764 -29.66 -27.57 15.01
C ARG A 764 -30.96 -27.03 14.40
N GLY A 765 -32.10 -27.29 15.03
CA GLY A 765 -33.40 -26.79 14.55
C GLY A 765 -33.47 -25.26 14.49
N ARG A 766 -32.84 -24.56 15.45
CA ARG A 766 -32.81 -23.09 15.51
C ARG A 766 -31.74 -22.51 14.59
N TYR A 767 -30.48 -22.79 14.89
CA TYR A 767 -29.33 -22.10 14.29
C TYR A 767 -29.01 -22.58 12.87
N LEU A 768 -29.43 -23.80 12.50
CA LEU A 768 -29.26 -24.31 11.13
C LEU A 768 -30.49 -24.12 10.23
N SER A 769 -31.47 -23.33 10.67
CA SER A 769 -32.69 -23.04 9.91
C SER A 769 -32.49 -22.00 8.79
N LEU A 770 -33.42 -22.00 7.82
CA LEU A 770 -33.48 -20.96 6.79
C LEU A 770 -33.84 -19.59 7.39
N GLY A 771 -34.70 -19.55 8.42
CA GLY A 771 -35.07 -18.31 9.10
C GLY A 771 -33.88 -17.63 9.76
N TYR A 772 -32.98 -18.40 10.38
CA TYR A 772 -31.74 -17.87 10.96
C TYR A 772 -30.78 -17.35 9.88
N LEU A 773 -30.67 -18.05 8.75
CA LEU A 773 -29.88 -17.59 7.60
C LEU A 773 -30.39 -16.23 7.06
N LEU A 774 -31.69 -16.10 6.86
CA LEU A 774 -32.30 -14.86 6.38
C LEU A 774 -32.14 -13.72 7.40
N ARG A 775 -32.30 -14.00 8.70
CA ARG A 775 -32.02 -13.03 9.77
C ARG A 775 -30.60 -12.50 9.65
N GLN A 776 -29.61 -13.36 9.43
CA GLN A 776 -28.21 -12.96 9.32
C GLN A 776 -27.97 -12.02 8.14
N TYR A 777 -28.59 -12.27 6.97
CA TYR A 777 -28.49 -11.37 5.81
C TYR A 777 -29.17 -10.01 6.03
N LEU A 778 -30.28 -9.99 6.77
CA LEU A 778 -31.05 -8.77 7.04
C LEU A 778 -30.42 -7.92 8.14
N ARG A 779 -30.04 -8.54 9.26
CA ARG A 779 -29.48 -7.85 10.43
C ARG A 779 -27.98 -7.60 10.34
N ARG A 780 -27.26 -8.39 9.54
CA ARG A 780 -25.82 -8.24 9.31
C ARG A 780 -24.99 -8.27 10.60
N GLU A 781 -25.41 -9.13 11.54
CA GLU A 781 -24.81 -9.28 12.87
C GLU A 781 -23.43 -9.96 12.78
N GLU A 782 -22.46 -9.47 13.56
CA GLU A 782 -21.13 -10.07 13.72
C GLU A 782 -21.18 -11.38 14.54
N LEU A 783 -20.13 -12.21 14.42
CA LEU A 783 -20.06 -13.50 15.12
C LEU A 783 -20.15 -13.37 16.64
N SER A 784 -19.44 -12.40 17.23
CA SER A 784 -19.42 -12.17 18.68
C SER A 784 -20.81 -11.87 19.24
N ALA A 785 -21.57 -11.02 18.55
CA ALA A 785 -22.96 -10.71 18.89
C ALA A 785 -23.86 -11.94 18.76
N LEU A 786 -23.70 -12.73 17.69
CA LEU A 786 -24.47 -13.96 17.48
C LEU A 786 -24.17 -15.02 18.54
N GLU A 787 -22.91 -15.19 18.93
CA GLU A 787 -22.51 -16.11 20.00
C GLU A 787 -23.02 -15.65 21.37
N ALA A 788 -22.91 -14.35 21.68
CA ALA A 788 -23.40 -13.80 22.94
C ALA A 788 -24.92 -14.01 23.09
N GLU A 789 -25.69 -13.71 22.05
CA GLU A 789 -27.14 -13.95 22.04
C GLU A 789 -27.45 -15.45 22.15
N ALA A 790 -26.72 -16.31 21.43
CA ALA A 790 -26.91 -17.75 21.48
C ALA A 790 -26.61 -18.35 22.87
N ARG A 791 -25.58 -17.84 23.56
CA ARG A 791 -25.26 -18.21 24.94
C ARG A 791 -26.40 -17.82 25.90
N ILE A 792 -26.99 -16.65 25.72
CA ILE A 792 -28.15 -16.20 26.50
C ILE A 792 -29.38 -17.10 26.21
N GLU A 793 -29.66 -17.38 24.93
CA GLU A 793 -30.80 -18.19 24.50
C GLU A 793 -30.73 -19.63 25.04
N ILE A 794 -29.53 -20.24 25.09
CA ILE A 794 -29.36 -21.63 25.55
C ILE A 794 -29.16 -21.77 27.07
N LYS A 795 -28.83 -20.69 27.78
CA LYS A 795 -28.52 -20.70 29.22
C LYS A 795 -29.51 -21.52 30.07
N PRO A 796 -30.85 -21.41 29.90
CA PRO A 796 -31.79 -22.19 30.69
C PRO A 796 -31.68 -23.71 30.50
N GLU A 797 -31.23 -24.18 29.34
CA GLU A 797 -31.02 -25.61 29.08
C GLU A 797 -29.69 -26.09 29.67
N VAL A 798 -28.66 -25.25 29.62
CA VAL A 798 -27.36 -25.52 30.26
C VAL A 798 -27.52 -25.64 31.77
N ASP A 799 -28.32 -24.76 32.38
CA ASP A 799 -28.57 -24.74 33.82
C ASP A 799 -29.36 -25.96 34.31
N ARG A 800 -30.14 -26.61 33.43
CA ARG A 800 -30.87 -27.86 33.73
C ARG A 800 -30.01 -29.11 33.72
N LEU A 801 -28.82 -29.06 33.14
CA LEU A 801 -27.89 -30.18 33.15
C LEU A 801 -27.17 -30.23 34.50
N ASN A 802 -26.97 -31.42 35.05
CA ASN A 802 -26.26 -31.59 36.32
C ASN A 802 -24.76 -31.83 36.13
N ASP A 803 -24.40 -32.42 34.99
CA ASP A 803 -23.04 -32.85 34.67
C ASP A 803 -22.21 -31.73 33.99
N PRO A 804 -21.01 -31.40 34.48
CA PRO A 804 -20.14 -30.36 33.91
C PRO A 804 -19.72 -30.64 32.46
N GLU A 805 -19.44 -31.90 32.11
CA GLU A 805 -19.03 -32.27 30.75
C GLU A 805 -20.19 -32.04 29.76
N SER A 806 -21.39 -32.47 30.12
CA SER A 806 -22.63 -32.26 29.36
C SER A 806 -22.92 -30.76 29.13
N LYS A 807 -22.68 -29.91 30.14
CA LYS A 807 -22.80 -28.45 30.00
C LYS A 807 -21.80 -27.90 28.99
N GLN A 808 -20.56 -28.35 29.04
CA GLN A 808 -19.50 -27.92 28.14
C GLN A 808 -19.79 -28.34 26.70
N LEU A 809 -20.12 -29.61 26.48
CA LEU A 809 -20.48 -30.14 25.15
C LEU A 809 -21.67 -29.40 24.53
N LEU A 810 -22.67 -29.02 25.33
CA LEU A 810 -23.80 -28.24 24.82
C LEU A 810 -23.40 -26.81 24.42
N ARG A 811 -22.50 -26.15 25.17
CA ARG A 811 -21.98 -24.82 24.81
C ARG A 811 -21.16 -24.88 23.53
N GLU A 812 -20.23 -25.83 23.43
CA GLU A 812 -19.43 -26.08 22.23
C GLU A 812 -20.32 -26.37 21.01
N ALA A 813 -21.36 -27.20 21.17
CA ALA A 813 -22.30 -27.49 20.08
C ALA A 813 -23.06 -26.24 19.59
N VAL A 814 -23.38 -25.30 20.48
CA VAL A 814 -24.04 -24.05 20.13
C VAL A 814 -23.08 -23.12 19.38
N GLU A 815 -21.89 -22.90 19.93
CA GLU A 815 -20.84 -22.06 19.32
C GLU A 815 -20.45 -22.59 17.94
N ALA A 816 -20.22 -23.90 17.81
CA ALA A 816 -19.91 -24.54 16.54
C ALA A 816 -21.09 -24.45 15.54
N SER A 817 -22.34 -24.58 15.99
CA SER A 817 -23.53 -24.47 15.12
C SER A 817 -23.76 -23.04 14.61
N VAL A 818 -23.58 -22.03 15.46
CA VAL A 818 -23.68 -20.61 15.10
C VAL A 818 -22.57 -20.23 14.13
N THR A 819 -21.34 -20.63 14.44
CA THR A 819 -20.18 -20.40 13.57
C THR A 819 -20.34 -21.10 12.22
N LEU A 820 -20.80 -22.36 12.21
CA LEU A 820 -21.06 -23.10 10.98
C LEU A 820 -22.10 -22.40 10.11
N ARG A 821 -23.18 -21.89 10.71
CA ARG A 821 -24.21 -21.15 9.97
C ARG A 821 -23.67 -19.88 9.34
N ARG A 822 -22.83 -19.14 10.06
CA ARG A 822 -22.15 -17.97 9.52
C ARG A 822 -21.22 -18.33 8.35
N VAL A 823 -20.45 -19.41 8.48
CA VAL A 823 -19.58 -19.90 7.39
C VAL A 823 -20.40 -20.31 6.17
N ASP A 824 -21.49 -21.05 6.35
CA ASP A 824 -22.43 -21.42 5.28
C ASP A 824 -23.01 -20.17 4.59
N SER A 825 -23.43 -19.18 5.37
CA SER A 825 -23.91 -17.86 4.90
C SER A 825 -22.89 -17.17 3.99
N LEU A 826 -21.63 -17.06 4.41
CA LEU A 826 -20.57 -16.47 3.60
C LEU A 826 -20.29 -17.27 2.32
N ILE A 827 -20.32 -18.60 2.38
CA ILE A 827 -20.15 -19.48 1.21
C ILE A 827 -21.27 -19.26 0.20
N TYR A 828 -22.53 -19.19 0.65
CA TYR A 828 -23.68 -18.97 -0.22
C TYR A 828 -23.65 -17.58 -0.86
N LEU A 829 -23.28 -16.54 -0.12
CA LEU A 829 -23.09 -15.20 -0.69
C LEU A 829 -21.96 -15.18 -1.74
N HIS A 830 -20.86 -15.88 -1.49
CA HIS A 830 -19.78 -16.02 -2.46
C HIS A 830 -20.22 -16.76 -3.73
N GLN A 831 -21.07 -17.79 -3.60
CA GLN A 831 -21.66 -18.49 -4.74
C GLN A 831 -22.63 -17.59 -5.51
N LEU A 832 -23.46 -16.81 -4.81
CA LEU A 832 -24.42 -15.89 -5.40
C LEU A 832 -23.75 -14.85 -6.31
N LEU A 833 -22.57 -14.34 -5.93
CA LEU A 833 -21.76 -13.44 -6.76
C LEU A 833 -21.37 -14.02 -8.13
N LYS A 834 -21.37 -15.36 -8.27
CA LYS A 834 -20.98 -16.08 -9.49
C LYS A 834 -22.15 -16.74 -10.21
N LEU A 835 -23.26 -17.01 -9.52
CA LEU A 835 -24.38 -17.80 -10.02
C LEU A 835 -24.99 -17.22 -11.31
N TRP A 836 -25.09 -15.89 -11.42
CA TRP A 836 -25.68 -15.21 -12.57
C TRP A 836 -24.82 -15.25 -13.84
N LEU A 837 -23.51 -15.47 -13.70
CA LEU A 837 -22.55 -15.32 -14.80
C LEU A 837 -22.73 -16.40 -15.87
N ALA A 838 -22.92 -17.66 -15.46
CA ALA A 838 -23.08 -18.75 -16.42
C ALA A 838 -24.35 -18.61 -17.27
N PRO A 839 -25.56 -18.37 -16.70
CA PRO A 839 -26.75 -18.06 -17.48
C PRO A 839 -26.55 -16.86 -18.41
N HIS A 840 -25.90 -15.79 -17.93
CA HIS A 840 -25.66 -14.59 -18.73
C HIS A 840 -24.78 -14.86 -19.96
N VAL A 841 -23.68 -15.60 -19.79
CA VAL A 841 -22.75 -15.94 -20.89
C VAL A 841 -23.41 -16.88 -21.90
N VAL A 842 -24.17 -17.89 -21.43
CA VAL A 842 -24.90 -18.82 -22.31
C VAL A 842 -25.96 -18.07 -23.12
N ALA A 843 -26.77 -17.24 -22.47
CA ALA A 843 -27.78 -16.42 -23.13
C ALA A 843 -27.16 -15.46 -24.15
N THR A 844 -26.05 -14.81 -23.80
CA THR A 844 -25.32 -13.90 -24.69
C THR A 844 -24.80 -14.63 -25.92
N SER A 845 -24.24 -15.83 -25.73
CA SER A 845 -23.71 -16.63 -26.84
C SER A 845 -24.83 -17.03 -27.82
N LEU A 846 -25.96 -17.50 -27.29
CA LEU A 846 -27.15 -17.82 -28.11
C LEU A 846 -27.67 -16.58 -28.85
N MET A 847 -27.81 -15.46 -28.13
CA MET A 847 -28.26 -14.18 -28.68
C MET A 847 -27.36 -13.71 -29.82
N LEU A 848 -26.03 -13.77 -29.68
CA LEU A 848 -25.09 -13.34 -30.73
C LEU A 848 -25.23 -14.17 -32.01
N VAL A 849 -25.40 -15.50 -31.88
CA VAL A 849 -25.61 -16.39 -33.02
C VAL A 849 -26.93 -16.06 -33.72
N LEU A 850 -28.03 -15.94 -32.96
CA LEU A 850 -29.35 -15.62 -33.51
C LEU A 850 -29.38 -14.21 -34.12
N MET A 851 -28.68 -13.25 -33.51
CA MET A 851 -28.55 -11.87 -34.00
C MET A 851 -27.83 -11.84 -35.34
N PHE A 852 -26.75 -12.61 -35.50
CA PHE A 852 -26.05 -12.70 -36.79
C PHE A 852 -26.98 -13.22 -37.89
N VAL A 853 -27.71 -14.31 -37.61
CA VAL A 853 -28.70 -14.86 -38.55
C VAL A 853 -29.80 -13.84 -38.86
N HIS A 854 -30.28 -13.12 -37.85
CA HIS A 854 -31.29 -12.08 -38.00
C HIS A 854 -30.81 -10.92 -38.88
N ILE A 855 -29.58 -10.43 -38.68
CA ILE A 855 -28.99 -9.36 -39.49
C ILE A 855 -28.87 -9.82 -40.95
N VAL A 856 -28.38 -11.05 -41.20
CA VAL A 856 -28.32 -11.62 -42.55
C VAL A 856 -29.72 -11.72 -43.16
N GLN A 857 -30.71 -12.22 -42.42
CA GLN A 857 -32.08 -12.33 -42.92
C GLN A 857 -32.66 -10.96 -43.29
N VAL A 858 -32.55 -9.96 -42.42
CA VAL A 858 -33.10 -8.63 -42.68
C VAL A 858 -32.37 -7.94 -43.82
N THR A 859 -31.03 -8.03 -43.88
CA THR A 859 -30.25 -7.38 -44.95
C THR A 859 -30.48 -8.01 -46.32
N PHE A 860 -30.54 -9.34 -46.42
CA PHE A 860 -30.73 -10.00 -47.73
C PHE A 860 -32.19 -10.02 -48.19
N PHE A 861 -33.16 -10.20 -47.29
CA PHE A 861 -34.57 -10.36 -47.68
C PHE A 861 -35.39 -9.06 -47.60
N ALA A 862 -34.95 -8.03 -46.87
CA ALA A 862 -35.63 -6.73 -46.86
C ALA A 862 -35.12 -5.75 -47.92
N VAL A 863 -33.95 -5.97 -48.52
CA VAL A 863 -33.42 -5.14 -49.63
C VAL A 863 -34.13 -5.42 -50.96
N HIS A 864 -34.91 -6.51 -51.05
CA HIS A 864 -35.67 -6.89 -52.25
C HIS A 864 -37.18 -6.60 -52.17
N ARG A 865 -37.63 -5.71 -51.26
CA ARG A 865 -39.02 -5.23 -51.20
C ARG A 865 -39.13 -3.72 -51.29
#